data_AF-A0A072TD36-F1
#
_entry.id   AF-A0A072TD36-F1
#
_cell.length_a   1.000
_cell.length_b   1.000
_cell.length_c   1.000
_cell.angle_alpha   90.00
_cell.angle_beta   90.00
_cell.angle_gamma   90.00
#
_symmetry.space_group_name_H-M   'P 1'
#
loop_
_entity.id
_entity.type
_entity.pdbx_description
1 polymer ?
#
loop_
_entity_poly.entity_id
_entity_poly.type
_entity_poly.pdbx_seq_one_letter_code
_entity_poly.pdbx_strand_id
1 'polypeptide(L)'
;GDLIMQPLSPTERKMWREPPTESKQGASAEEINQKYAKRELRIVTETNREQLPNFVQAMQREGWLKLQPFYQRRQRWDDKRKSKLIESFIMNIPVPPCFLYESDLARYEVMDGQQRISAIADFYENRFKLKGLEQWPELNGLIYDRLPSEIRRGLDRRSISYIVLLKESANTRDEELLLRQQVFERLNTGGVELENQEVRHCIYHNEFDDLLIELSRHPAMRDAWGLVRYEKEEDENPPQKLLTNPHFSKMRDVEFVLRCLALRHAEHYRGGMQRFLDQYMVRSRHFSSDDIQFLHDLFTDTIELAQTIFGDHLFRPWSPKAGGWAPKPQIAYADALMVALSERIDQKAKLADARDRIIAGTKRLIESEPTGTFTGQGNTHDLSAVVEWHDRLRETIFTGAVGEKSINIDEAVLKILRVEAPDNLTWRLFDHCAAITRIYAVFEQCIIELVEEYAGFLPRVFPSYARLREDIRISHRVGVGHVLMKWSATQPIYGKIAENSIASGLVDGLRGAPYTLLADAFLTDSDNYRPDTLNRVFKKIGFDDAYSFVRSAPEVIEFCSSKLLGEHTADSYLNKFVGDRNDAAHGDVSQIANVDAIKNYVLFAILVSETLANLLRSSLIKNGVASGAALEIGDVVHRYSNDIVGVRATGTAKIFVGQQLYAGKKIIEPVTIVSLRVGQNDSTEVELAPGT
;
A
#
# COMPACT_ATOMS: atom_id res chain seq x y z
N GLY A 1 -36.82 -12.87 4.26
CA GLY A 1 -36.37 -14.25 4.47
C GLY A 1 -34.97 -14.33 3.92
N ASP A 2 -34.04 -14.70 4.78
CA ASP A 2 -32.61 -14.94 4.58
C ASP A 2 -31.75 -13.69 4.27
N LEU A 3 -31.23 -13.07 5.34
CA LEU A 3 -29.98 -12.32 5.29
C LEU A 3 -28.90 -13.29 4.79
N ILE A 4 -28.56 -13.18 3.51
CA ILE A 4 -27.62 -14.11 2.86
C ILE A 4 -26.23 -13.84 3.44
N MET A 5 -25.84 -14.65 4.43
CA MET A 5 -24.50 -14.67 4.98
C MET A 5 -23.53 -15.07 3.87
N GLN A 6 -22.42 -14.34 3.72
CA GLN A 6 -21.31 -14.80 2.90
C GLN A 6 -20.94 -16.24 3.31
N PRO A 7 -20.75 -17.16 2.35
CA PRO A 7 -20.39 -18.54 2.66
C PRO A 7 -18.95 -18.54 3.18
N LEU A 8 -18.79 -18.52 4.50
CA LEU A 8 -17.51 -18.62 5.21
C LEU A 8 -17.40 -19.98 5.90
N SER A 9 -16.19 -20.51 6.03
CA SER A 9 -15.94 -21.70 6.84
C SER A 9 -16.16 -21.42 8.34
N PRO A 10 -16.36 -22.44 9.20
CA PRO A 10 -16.46 -22.27 10.66
C PRO A 10 -15.30 -21.49 11.27
N THR A 11 -14.07 -21.75 10.83
CA THR A 11 -12.88 -21.04 11.33
C THR A 11 -12.76 -19.64 10.73
N GLU A 12 -13.03 -19.46 9.42
CA GLU A 12 -13.04 -18.15 8.78
C GLU A 12 -13.95 -17.13 9.49
N ARG A 13 -15.13 -17.56 9.95
CA ARG A 13 -16.07 -16.70 10.70
C ARG A 13 -15.54 -16.17 12.03
N LYS A 14 -14.52 -16.82 12.60
CA LYS A 14 -13.99 -16.50 13.93
C LYS A 14 -12.55 -16.02 13.88
N MET A 15 -11.86 -16.20 12.76
CA MET A 15 -10.41 -16.00 12.64
C MET A 15 -9.97 -14.57 12.96
N TRP A 16 -10.86 -13.57 12.85
CA TRP A 16 -10.56 -12.16 13.10
C TRP A 16 -10.94 -11.64 14.49
N ARG A 17 -11.53 -12.48 15.36
CA ARG A 17 -12.01 -12.08 16.70
C ARG A 17 -10.88 -11.76 17.68
N GLU A 18 -9.73 -12.38 17.52
CA GLU A 18 -8.55 -12.11 18.33
C GLU A 18 -7.55 -11.26 17.53
N PRO A 19 -7.06 -10.14 18.07
CA PRO A 19 -6.06 -9.34 17.38
C PRO A 19 -4.79 -10.18 17.15
N PRO A 20 -4.10 -10.04 16.02
CA PRO A 20 -2.76 -10.62 15.88
C PRO A 20 -1.89 -10.02 16.98
N THR A 21 -0.99 -10.79 17.59
CA THR A 21 -0.12 -10.30 18.66
C THR A 21 0.63 -9.04 18.21
N GLU A 22 0.22 -7.87 18.73
CA GLU A 22 0.78 -6.59 18.31
C GLU A 22 2.14 -6.31 18.96
N SER A 23 3.04 -5.70 18.20
CA SER A 23 4.29 -5.15 18.71
C SER A 23 3.99 -4.00 19.68
N LYS A 24 4.44 -4.15 20.92
CA LYS A 24 4.26 -3.16 21.99
C LYS A 24 4.85 -1.79 21.62
N GLN A 25 4.14 -0.73 22.00
CA GLN A 25 4.57 0.67 21.97
C GLN A 25 5.88 0.90 22.74
N GLY A 26 6.51 2.06 22.49
CA GLY A 26 7.81 2.46 23.03
C GLY A 26 7.96 2.21 24.52
N ALA A 27 8.79 1.21 24.85
CA ALA A 27 9.13 0.84 26.20
C ALA A 27 10.05 1.89 26.84
N SER A 28 9.84 2.17 28.12
CA SER A 28 10.79 2.93 28.93
C SER A 28 12.17 2.24 28.96
N ALA A 29 13.23 2.97 29.28
CA ALA A 29 14.57 2.38 29.38
C ALA A 29 14.63 1.18 30.37
N GLU A 30 13.86 1.25 31.46
CA GLU A 30 13.71 0.17 32.44
C GLU A 30 13.07 -1.08 31.82
N GLU A 31 11.99 -0.90 31.06
CA GLU A 31 11.28 -1.99 30.39
C GLU A 31 12.11 -2.60 29.24
N ILE A 32 12.89 -1.78 28.51
CA ILE A 32 13.85 -2.24 27.51
C ILE A 32 14.93 -3.11 28.16
N ASN A 33 15.48 -2.66 29.31
CA ASN A 33 16.49 -3.39 30.05
C ASN A 33 15.94 -4.70 30.63
N GLN A 34 14.72 -4.68 31.16
CA GLN A 34 14.05 -5.89 31.63
C GLN A 34 13.77 -6.88 30.50
N LYS A 35 13.30 -6.40 29.34
CA LYS A 35 13.10 -7.23 28.13
C LYS A 35 14.42 -7.88 27.69
N TYR A 36 15.51 -7.10 27.65
CA TYR A 36 16.84 -7.62 27.32
C TYR A 36 17.33 -8.65 28.35
N ALA A 37 17.15 -8.38 29.65
CA ALA A 37 17.56 -9.30 30.73
C ALA A 37 16.78 -10.62 30.71
N LYS A 38 15.50 -10.59 30.35
CA LYS A 38 14.64 -11.78 30.20
C LYS A 38 15.00 -12.64 28.97
N ARG A 39 15.90 -12.17 28.09
CA ARG A 39 16.28 -12.86 26.83
C ARG A 39 15.08 -13.17 25.93
N GLU A 40 14.01 -12.39 26.01
CA GLU A 40 12.84 -12.51 25.13
C GLU A 40 13.27 -12.29 23.67
N LEU A 41 12.85 -13.18 22.75
CA LEU A 41 13.19 -13.16 21.31
C LEU A 41 14.70 -13.35 21.01
N ARG A 42 15.49 -13.92 21.93
CA ARG A 42 16.89 -14.29 21.64
C ARG A 42 16.91 -15.52 20.74
N ILE A 43 17.41 -15.36 19.53
CA ILE A 43 17.64 -16.49 18.62
C ILE A 43 18.81 -17.31 19.17
N VAL A 44 18.54 -18.57 19.49
CA VAL A 44 19.57 -19.55 19.80
C VAL A 44 19.95 -20.20 18.47
N THR A 45 21.23 -20.09 18.13
CA THR A 45 21.76 -20.67 16.90
C THR A 45 22.86 -21.65 17.18
N GLU A 46 22.93 -22.68 16.35
CA GLU A 46 24.04 -23.62 16.31
C GLU A 46 24.74 -23.47 14.95
N THR A 47 26.05 -23.19 14.96
CA THR A 47 26.83 -23.11 13.73
C THR A 47 27.56 -24.41 13.50
N ASN A 48 27.28 -25.03 12.36
CA ASN A 48 27.84 -26.30 11.95
C ASN A 48 28.71 -26.13 10.70
N ARG A 49 29.72 -26.99 10.59
CA ARG A 49 30.61 -27.07 9.43
C ARG A 49 30.88 -28.53 9.12
N GLU A 50 30.31 -29.01 8.03
CA GLU A 50 30.34 -30.42 7.66
C GLU A 50 31.05 -30.60 6.31
N GLN A 51 31.82 -31.69 6.17
CA GLN A 51 32.44 -32.00 4.87
C GLN A 51 31.35 -32.33 3.85
N LEU A 52 31.56 -31.93 2.59
CA LEU A 52 30.54 -32.10 1.54
C LEU A 52 30.03 -33.55 1.42
N PRO A 53 30.88 -34.60 1.42
CA PRO A 53 30.40 -35.99 1.32
C PRO A 53 29.54 -36.40 2.53
N ASN A 54 29.96 -36.01 3.73
CA ASN A 54 29.25 -36.32 4.97
C ASN A 54 27.89 -35.62 5.02
N PHE A 55 27.83 -34.36 4.57
CA PHE A 55 26.60 -33.60 4.49
C PHE A 55 25.61 -34.24 3.52
N VAL A 56 26.07 -34.62 2.31
CA VAL A 56 25.24 -35.34 1.33
C VAL A 56 24.77 -36.68 1.88
N GLN A 57 25.62 -37.41 2.61
CA GLN A 57 25.21 -38.66 3.26
C GLN A 57 24.17 -38.43 4.37
N ALA A 58 24.31 -37.37 5.17
CA ALA A 58 23.34 -37.01 6.20
C ALA A 58 21.96 -36.69 5.60
N MET A 59 21.91 -36.06 4.42
CA MET A 59 20.66 -35.79 3.69
C MET A 59 19.86 -37.04 3.32
N GLN A 60 20.51 -38.20 3.21
CA GLN A 60 19.83 -39.46 2.90
C GLN A 60 19.14 -40.10 4.12
N ARG A 61 19.35 -39.56 5.32
CA ARG A 61 18.69 -40.04 6.54
C ARG A 61 17.23 -39.60 6.53
N GLU A 62 16.33 -40.55 6.78
CA GLU A 62 14.90 -40.30 6.79
C GLU A 62 14.52 -39.18 7.78
N GLY A 63 13.84 -38.15 7.27
CA GLY A 63 13.35 -37.03 8.09
C GLY A 63 14.42 -36.07 8.63
N TRP A 64 15.70 -36.23 8.27
CA TRP A 64 16.77 -35.36 8.77
C TRP A 64 16.71 -33.95 8.19
N LEU A 65 16.57 -33.82 6.88
CA LEU A 65 16.43 -32.54 6.20
C LEU A 65 15.25 -32.56 5.24
N LYS A 66 14.22 -31.76 5.53
CA LYS A 66 13.10 -31.53 4.64
C LYS A 66 13.49 -30.46 3.61
N LEU A 67 13.87 -30.93 2.44
CA LEU A 67 13.96 -30.11 1.23
C LEU A 67 12.53 -29.82 0.73
N GLN A 68 12.23 -28.57 0.40
CA GLN A 68 10.97 -28.27 -0.29
C GLN A 68 11.00 -28.88 -1.71
N PRO A 69 9.94 -29.58 -2.15
CA PRO A 69 9.78 -30.06 -3.51
C PRO A 69 10.05 -29.00 -4.59
N PHE A 70 10.55 -29.42 -5.76
CA PHE A 70 10.95 -28.49 -6.82
C PHE A 70 9.80 -27.62 -7.34
N TYR A 71 8.56 -28.13 -7.41
CA TYR A 71 7.38 -27.36 -7.81
C TYR A 71 6.97 -26.26 -6.82
N GLN A 72 7.36 -26.41 -5.56
CA GLN A 72 7.17 -25.40 -4.51
C GLN A 72 8.20 -24.27 -4.63
N ARG A 73 9.28 -24.44 -5.42
CA ARG A 73 10.30 -23.43 -5.68
C ARG A 73 10.43 -23.13 -7.17
N ARG A 74 9.67 -22.12 -7.62
CA ARG A 74 9.59 -21.72 -9.04
C ARG A 74 10.89 -21.17 -9.65
N GLN A 75 11.92 -20.85 -8.85
CA GLN A 75 13.26 -20.50 -9.34
C GLN A 75 14.25 -21.66 -9.17
N ARG A 76 14.96 -22.02 -10.26
CA ARG A 76 15.97 -23.08 -10.31
C ARG A 76 17.31 -22.55 -10.82
N TRP A 77 18.42 -22.93 -10.19
CA TRP A 77 19.75 -22.72 -10.77
C TRP A 77 19.94 -23.62 -11.98
N ASP A 78 20.32 -23.03 -13.12
CA ASP A 78 20.78 -23.79 -14.28
C ASP A 78 22.10 -24.50 -13.97
N ASP A 79 22.45 -25.53 -14.76
CA ASP A 79 23.68 -26.27 -14.44
C ASP A 79 24.93 -25.39 -14.55
N LYS A 80 24.89 -24.26 -15.27
CA LYS A 80 26.01 -23.32 -15.33
C LYS A 80 26.24 -22.68 -13.95
N ARG A 81 25.19 -22.19 -13.30
CA ARG A 81 25.26 -21.61 -11.95
C ARG A 81 25.56 -22.67 -10.90
N LYS A 82 25.01 -23.89 -11.03
CA LYS A 82 25.42 -25.03 -10.19
C LYS A 82 26.91 -25.34 -10.35
N SER A 83 27.42 -25.35 -11.58
CA SER A 83 28.83 -25.60 -11.88
C SER A 83 29.75 -24.54 -11.26
N LYS A 84 29.36 -23.26 -11.32
CA LYS A 84 30.10 -22.18 -10.65
C LYS A 84 30.22 -22.37 -9.13
N LEU A 85 29.18 -22.90 -8.47
CA LEU A 85 29.27 -23.25 -7.05
C LEU A 85 30.31 -24.36 -6.79
N ILE A 86 30.31 -25.41 -7.62
CA ILE A 86 31.31 -26.48 -7.51
C ILE A 86 32.72 -25.92 -7.76
N GLU A 87 32.89 -25.03 -8.74
CA GLU A 87 34.16 -24.33 -9.00
C GLU A 87 34.65 -23.55 -7.79
N SER A 88 33.76 -22.85 -7.07
CA SER A 88 34.09 -22.15 -5.83
C SER A 88 34.66 -23.10 -4.77
N PHE A 89 34.09 -24.30 -4.60
CA PHE A 89 34.63 -25.29 -3.66
C PHE A 89 36.01 -25.81 -4.10
N ILE A 90 36.19 -26.11 -5.39
CA ILE A 90 37.49 -26.54 -5.93
C ILE A 90 38.56 -25.48 -5.62
N MET A 91 38.24 -24.21 -5.88
CA MET A 91 39.10 -23.04 -5.65
C MET A 91 39.24 -22.62 -4.18
N ASN A 92 38.50 -23.22 -3.25
CA ASN A 92 38.44 -22.80 -1.84
C ASN A 92 37.91 -21.37 -1.63
N ILE A 93 37.02 -20.90 -2.50
CA ILE A 93 36.34 -19.62 -2.31
C ILE A 93 35.31 -19.78 -1.19
N PRO A 94 35.25 -18.86 -0.21
CA PRO A 94 34.25 -18.90 0.85
C PRO A 94 32.83 -18.91 0.29
N VAL A 95 32.05 -19.92 0.66
CA VAL A 95 30.63 -20.05 0.33
C VAL A 95 29.79 -19.58 1.53
N PRO A 96 28.79 -18.70 1.34
CA PRO A 96 27.92 -18.27 2.43
C PRO A 96 27.22 -19.45 3.13
N PRO A 97 27.03 -19.40 4.47
CA PRO A 97 26.37 -20.47 5.19
C PRO A 97 24.93 -20.68 4.69
N CYS A 98 24.43 -21.90 4.81
CA CYS A 98 22.99 -22.18 4.66
C CYS A 98 22.29 -21.92 5.99
N PHE A 99 21.00 -21.60 5.97
CA PHE A 99 20.23 -21.41 7.20
C PHE A 99 19.16 -22.48 7.27
N LEU A 100 19.15 -23.20 8.38
CA LEU A 100 18.22 -24.28 8.66
C LEU A 100 17.40 -23.91 9.90
N TYR A 101 16.21 -24.46 10.00
CA TYR A 101 15.38 -24.39 11.19
C TYR A 101 15.13 -25.80 11.72
N GLU A 102 15.24 -25.99 13.03
CA GLU A 102 14.90 -27.26 13.67
C GLU A 102 13.38 -27.37 13.91
N SER A 103 12.66 -28.09 13.03
CA SER A 103 11.20 -28.26 13.15
C SER A 103 10.81 -29.24 14.25
N ASP A 104 11.66 -30.22 14.48
CA ASP A 104 11.58 -31.16 15.60
C ASP A 104 13.00 -31.58 15.99
N LEU A 105 13.17 -32.24 17.15
CA LEU A 105 14.48 -32.61 17.65
C LEU A 105 15.32 -33.32 16.57
N ALA A 106 16.43 -32.68 16.17
CA ALA A 106 17.33 -33.14 15.11
C ALA A 106 16.69 -33.35 13.72
N ARG A 107 15.56 -32.69 13.44
CA ARG A 107 14.91 -32.60 12.13
C ARG A 107 14.91 -31.17 11.63
N TYR A 108 15.41 -30.97 10.42
CA TYR A 108 15.69 -29.65 9.90
C TYR A 108 14.87 -29.30 8.65
N GLU A 109 14.49 -28.04 8.54
CA GLU A 109 13.86 -27.43 7.38
C GLU A 109 14.78 -26.36 6.79
N VAL A 110 14.93 -26.31 5.47
CA VAL A 110 15.80 -25.33 4.82
C VAL A 110 15.12 -23.97 4.73
N MET A 111 15.64 -22.98 5.47
CA MET A 111 15.23 -21.58 5.35
C MET A 111 15.94 -20.91 4.17
N ASP A 112 17.28 -20.93 4.14
CA ASP A 112 18.10 -20.40 3.05
C ASP A 112 19.16 -21.41 2.60
N GLY A 113 19.56 -21.34 1.32
CA GLY A 113 20.65 -22.13 0.78
C GLY A 113 20.23 -23.41 0.06
N GLN A 114 18.94 -23.65 -0.14
CA GLN A 114 18.41 -24.81 -0.86
C GLN A 114 19.06 -25.04 -2.22
N GLN A 115 19.27 -23.99 -3.03
CA GLN A 115 19.91 -24.13 -4.35
C GLN A 115 21.37 -24.58 -4.21
N ARG A 116 22.07 -24.14 -3.16
CA ARG A 116 23.44 -24.59 -2.85
C ARG A 116 23.43 -26.06 -2.41
N ILE A 117 22.56 -26.41 -1.47
CA ILE A 117 22.38 -27.78 -0.96
C ILE A 117 22.03 -28.74 -2.11
N SER A 118 21.06 -28.38 -2.94
CA SER A 118 20.61 -29.19 -4.08
C SER A 118 21.70 -29.33 -5.14
N ALA A 119 22.44 -28.25 -5.45
CA ALA A 119 23.55 -28.32 -6.40
C ALA A 119 24.68 -29.23 -5.92
N ILE A 120 24.98 -29.23 -4.63
CA ILE A 120 25.98 -30.13 -4.02
C ILE A 120 25.48 -31.57 -4.11
N ALA A 121 24.26 -31.86 -3.63
CA ALA A 121 23.67 -33.20 -3.70
C ALA A 121 23.60 -33.72 -5.14
N ASP A 122 23.05 -32.94 -6.07
CA ASP A 122 22.93 -33.31 -7.47
C ASP A 122 24.31 -33.61 -8.12
N PHE A 123 25.37 -32.89 -7.72
CA PHE A 123 26.71 -33.13 -8.27
C PHE A 123 27.31 -34.44 -7.74
N TYR A 124 27.25 -34.65 -6.42
CA TYR A 124 27.73 -35.87 -5.76
C TYR A 124 26.97 -37.13 -6.21
N GLU A 125 25.71 -36.98 -6.59
CA GLU A 125 24.88 -38.04 -7.16
C GLU A 125 25.00 -38.17 -8.70
N ASN A 126 25.94 -37.45 -9.33
CA ASN A 126 26.20 -37.46 -10.77
C ASN A 126 25.01 -37.03 -11.66
N ARG A 127 24.08 -36.21 -11.16
CA ARG A 127 22.86 -35.79 -11.89
C ARG A 127 23.10 -34.69 -12.92
N PHE A 128 24.26 -34.02 -12.90
CA PHE A 128 24.65 -33.08 -13.95
C PHE A 128 26.16 -33.06 -14.20
N LYS A 129 26.54 -32.57 -15.38
CA LYS A 129 27.94 -32.36 -15.78
C LYS A 129 28.35 -30.90 -15.59
N LEU A 130 29.59 -30.67 -15.16
CA LEU A 130 30.13 -29.32 -15.05
C LEU A 130 30.08 -28.61 -16.40
N LYS A 131 29.63 -27.35 -16.43
CA LYS A 131 29.59 -26.54 -17.65
C LYS A 131 29.77 -25.06 -17.37
N GLY A 132 30.48 -24.37 -18.26
CA GLY A 132 30.71 -22.92 -18.17
C GLY A 132 31.63 -22.52 -17.01
N LEU A 133 32.54 -23.40 -16.62
CA LEU A 133 33.68 -23.09 -15.74
C LEU A 133 34.68 -22.17 -16.46
N GLU A 134 35.18 -21.17 -15.76
CA GLU A 134 36.08 -20.14 -16.31
C GLU A 134 37.53 -20.34 -15.84
N GLN A 135 37.73 -20.77 -14.59
CA GLN A 135 39.05 -20.98 -13.98
C GLN A 135 39.53 -22.43 -14.14
N TRP A 136 38.59 -23.38 -14.25
CA TRP A 136 38.86 -24.80 -14.50
C TRP A 136 38.12 -25.32 -15.73
N PRO A 137 38.33 -24.73 -16.92
CA PRO A 137 37.58 -25.08 -18.12
C PRO A 137 37.75 -26.56 -18.53
N GLU A 138 38.87 -27.21 -18.18
CA GLU A 138 39.16 -28.62 -18.43
C GLU A 138 38.27 -29.59 -17.65
N LEU A 139 37.60 -29.12 -16.59
CA LEU A 139 36.65 -29.94 -15.83
C LEU A 139 35.25 -29.91 -16.43
N ASN A 140 34.99 -29.05 -17.42
CA ASN A 140 33.71 -29.02 -18.13
C ASN A 140 33.43 -30.39 -18.79
N GLY A 141 32.20 -30.87 -18.66
CA GLY A 141 31.75 -32.17 -19.16
C GLY A 141 31.90 -33.33 -18.16
N LEU A 142 32.59 -33.12 -17.04
CA LEU A 142 32.78 -34.15 -16.01
C LEU A 142 31.62 -34.16 -14.99
N ILE A 143 31.27 -35.37 -14.55
CA ILE A 143 30.46 -35.65 -13.35
C ILE A 143 31.40 -35.94 -12.17
N TYR A 144 30.90 -35.95 -10.94
CA TYR A 144 31.70 -36.18 -9.72
C TYR A 144 32.59 -37.43 -9.81
N ASP A 145 32.05 -38.58 -10.24
CA ASP A 145 32.83 -39.83 -10.33
C ASP A 145 33.88 -39.85 -11.45
N ARG A 146 33.85 -38.88 -12.36
CA ARG A 146 34.83 -38.73 -13.45
C ARG A 146 35.87 -37.65 -13.17
N LEU A 147 35.84 -37.02 -12.00
CA LEU A 147 36.88 -36.07 -11.61
C LEU A 147 38.24 -36.76 -11.43
N PRO A 148 39.36 -36.08 -11.77
CA PRO A 148 40.69 -36.55 -11.43
C PRO A 148 40.83 -36.81 -9.92
N SER A 149 41.57 -37.85 -9.52
CA SER A 149 41.66 -38.29 -8.13
C SER A 149 42.07 -37.18 -7.15
N GLU A 150 43.03 -36.33 -7.53
CA GLU A 150 43.47 -35.20 -6.70
C GLU A 150 42.40 -34.12 -6.55
N ILE A 151 41.67 -33.81 -7.62
CA ILE A 151 40.59 -32.82 -7.61
C ILE A 151 39.42 -33.34 -6.77
N ARG A 152 39.07 -34.62 -6.92
CA ARG A 152 38.03 -35.26 -6.10
C ARG A 152 38.37 -35.21 -4.61
N ARG A 153 39.58 -35.66 -4.22
CA ARG A 153 40.05 -35.54 -2.82
C ARG A 153 40.08 -34.08 -2.35
N GLY A 154 40.47 -33.18 -3.24
CA GLY A 154 40.51 -31.74 -2.99
C GLY A 154 39.14 -31.09 -2.80
N LEU A 155 38.09 -31.64 -3.43
CA LEU A 155 36.69 -31.25 -3.26
C LEU A 155 36.09 -31.88 -2.01
N ASP A 156 36.34 -33.16 -1.76
CA ASP A 156 35.80 -33.92 -0.61
C ASP A 156 36.29 -33.38 0.75
N ARG A 157 37.49 -32.78 0.79
CA ARG A 157 37.99 -32.09 1.99
C ARG A 157 37.31 -30.73 2.26
N ARG A 158 36.50 -30.21 1.32
CA ARG A 158 35.81 -28.93 1.50
C ARG A 158 34.58 -29.13 2.37
N SER A 159 34.13 -28.04 2.98
CA SER A 159 32.99 -28.06 3.90
C SER A 159 31.94 -27.05 3.49
N ILE A 160 30.69 -27.40 3.76
CA ILE A 160 29.58 -26.46 3.78
C ILE A 160 29.33 -26.02 5.23
N SER A 161 29.12 -24.73 5.42
CA SER A 161 28.69 -24.20 6.71
C SER A 161 27.17 -24.06 6.71
N TYR A 162 26.53 -24.38 7.82
CA TYR A 162 25.12 -24.10 8.01
C TYR A 162 24.84 -23.65 9.45
N ILE A 163 23.88 -22.74 9.59
CA ILE A 163 23.45 -22.17 10.87
C ILE A 163 22.04 -22.68 11.11
N VAL A 164 21.84 -23.37 12.23
CA VAL A 164 20.56 -23.91 12.67
C VAL A 164 19.92 -22.93 13.65
N LEU A 165 18.70 -22.50 13.39
CA LEU A 165 17.84 -21.86 14.37
C LEU A 165 17.18 -22.96 15.20
N LEU A 166 17.55 -23.04 16.48
CA LEU A 166 17.00 -24.05 17.38
C LEU A 166 15.58 -23.71 17.77
N LYS A 167 14.73 -24.74 17.90
CA LYS A 167 13.31 -24.60 18.28
C LYS A 167 13.12 -23.88 19.62
N GLU A 168 14.10 -24.00 20.51
CA GLU A 168 14.19 -23.37 21.83
C GLU A 168 14.27 -21.83 21.77
N SER A 169 14.41 -21.25 20.58
CA SER A 169 14.41 -19.80 20.37
C SER A 169 13.05 -19.14 20.61
N ALA A 170 11.97 -19.92 20.72
CA ALA A 170 10.60 -19.43 20.91
C ALA A 170 9.88 -20.21 22.02
N ASN A 171 9.09 -19.50 22.84
CA ASN A 171 8.27 -20.14 23.89
C ASN A 171 6.87 -20.49 23.39
N THR A 172 6.45 -19.87 22.29
CA THR A 172 5.16 -20.12 21.63
C THR A 172 5.36 -20.35 20.13
N ARG A 173 4.41 -21.03 19.50
CA ARG A 173 4.42 -21.29 18.06
C ARG A 173 4.29 -20.01 17.22
N ASP A 174 3.70 -18.95 17.77
CA ASP A 174 3.60 -17.65 17.10
C ASP A 174 4.92 -16.88 17.16
N GLU A 175 5.63 -16.93 18.30
CA GLU A 175 6.99 -16.40 18.43
C GLU A 175 7.95 -17.12 17.48
N GLU A 176 7.80 -18.44 17.32
CA GLU A 176 8.58 -19.26 16.40
C GLU A 176 8.45 -18.76 14.95
N LEU A 177 7.22 -18.53 14.50
CA LEU A 177 6.91 -18.07 13.14
C LEU A 177 7.39 -16.63 12.91
N LEU A 178 7.21 -15.76 13.91
CA LEU A 178 7.74 -14.39 13.86
C LEU A 178 9.26 -14.36 13.78
N LEU A 179 9.95 -15.20 14.55
CA LEU A 179 11.41 -15.30 14.51
C LEU A 179 11.91 -15.88 13.18
N ARG A 180 11.25 -16.93 12.66
CA ARG A 180 11.53 -17.48 11.33
C ARG A 180 11.38 -16.40 10.25
N GLN A 181 10.29 -15.65 10.28
CA GLN A 181 10.05 -14.51 9.39
C GLN A 181 11.16 -13.46 9.50
N GLN A 182 11.46 -12.99 10.70
CA GLN A 182 12.45 -11.93 10.91
C GLN A 182 13.86 -12.35 10.52
N VAL A 183 14.23 -13.61 10.73
CA VAL A 183 15.54 -14.12 10.27
C VAL A 183 15.55 -14.23 8.76
N PHE A 184 14.50 -14.79 8.16
CA PHE A 184 14.41 -14.92 6.71
C PHE A 184 14.44 -13.57 5.98
N GLU A 185 13.66 -12.58 6.44
CA GLU A 185 13.67 -11.21 5.91
C GLU A 185 15.06 -10.56 6.00
N ARG A 186 15.76 -10.73 7.13
CA ARG A 186 17.11 -10.19 7.33
C ARG A 186 18.20 -10.91 6.52
N LEU A 187 17.97 -12.15 6.13
CA LEU A 187 18.91 -12.90 5.27
C LEU A 187 18.72 -12.57 3.79
N ASN A 188 17.49 -12.30 3.37
CA ASN A 188 17.17 -11.98 1.98
C ASN A 188 17.59 -10.55 1.54
N THR A 189 17.92 -9.66 2.47
CA THR A 189 18.35 -8.28 2.17
C THR A 189 19.72 -8.17 1.47
N GLY A 190 20.50 -9.26 1.39
CA GLY A 190 21.80 -9.28 0.71
C GLY A 190 21.86 -10.07 -0.62
N GLY A 191 20.75 -10.66 -1.07
CA GLY A 191 20.68 -11.60 -2.20
C GLY A 191 19.74 -11.17 -3.33
N VAL A 192 19.26 -12.13 -4.14
CA VAL A 192 18.14 -11.87 -5.07
C VAL A 192 16.89 -11.71 -4.22
N GLU A 193 16.30 -10.52 -4.25
CA GLU A 193 15.10 -10.19 -3.48
C GLU A 193 13.93 -11.08 -3.93
N LEU A 194 13.36 -11.81 -2.97
CA LEU A 194 12.15 -12.62 -3.17
C LEU A 194 10.93 -11.71 -3.13
N GLU A 195 9.91 -11.99 -3.95
CA GLU A 195 8.65 -11.26 -3.88
C GLU A 195 7.82 -11.68 -2.66
N ASN A 196 6.88 -10.82 -2.24
CA ASN A 196 6.13 -11.00 -1.01
C ASN A 196 5.44 -12.38 -0.88
N GLN A 197 4.91 -12.92 -1.98
CA GLN A 197 4.29 -14.24 -1.95
C GLN A 197 5.31 -15.38 -1.82
N GLU A 198 6.50 -15.24 -2.39
CA GLU A 198 7.60 -16.21 -2.20
C GLU A 198 8.01 -16.24 -0.72
N VAL A 199 8.04 -15.07 -0.07
CA VAL A 199 8.31 -14.94 1.37
C VAL A 199 7.22 -15.63 2.21
N ARG A 200 5.93 -15.40 1.91
CA ARG A 200 4.82 -16.07 2.60
C ARG A 200 4.88 -17.59 2.49
N HIS A 201 5.15 -18.09 1.28
CA HIS A 201 5.27 -19.52 1.02
C HIS A 201 6.40 -20.16 1.86
N CYS A 202 7.53 -19.47 2.00
CA CYS A 202 8.63 -19.95 2.84
C CYS A 202 8.30 -19.93 4.35
N ILE A 203 7.55 -18.93 4.82
CA ILE A 203 7.31 -18.74 6.26
C ILE A 203 6.11 -19.57 6.76
N TYR A 204 5.03 -19.61 5.99
CA TYR A 204 3.73 -20.12 6.43
C TYR A 204 3.38 -21.50 5.82
N HIS A 205 4.38 -22.28 5.42
CA HIS A 205 4.17 -23.59 4.81
C HIS A 205 3.31 -24.52 5.69
N ASN A 206 2.09 -24.81 5.24
CA ASN A 206 1.07 -25.63 5.89
C ASN A 206 0.07 -26.15 4.82
N GLU A 207 -0.94 -26.93 5.25
CA GLU A 207 -1.95 -27.48 4.34
C GLU A 207 -2.71 -26.41 3.54
N PHE A 208 -2.90 -25.21 4.11
CA PHE A 208 -3.53 -24.09 3.39
C PHE A 208 -2.62 -23.51 2.30
N ASP A 209 -1.32 -23.36 2.55
CA ASP A 209 -0.33 -22.97 1.55
C ASP A 209 -0.24 -23.99 0.40
N ASP A 210 -0.31 -25.29 0.70
CA ASP A 210 -0.39 -26.34 -0.31
C ASP A 210 -1.67 -26.22 -1.15
N LEU A 211 -2.83 -25.91 -0.53
CA LEU A 211 -4.08 -25.63 -1.23
C LEU A 211 -3.94 -24.44 -2.21
N LEU A 212 -3.28 -23.35 -1.81
CA LEU A 212 -3.10 -22.20 -2.71
C LEU A 212 -2.31 -22.58 -3.98
N ILE A 213 -1.30 -23.44 -3.83
CA ILE A 213 -0.53 -23.98 -4.95
C ILE A 213 -1.41 -24.86 -5.82
N GLU A 214 -2.21 -25.74 -5.23
CA GLU A 214 -3.15 -26.60 -5.94
C GLU A 214 -4.14 -25.78 -6.78
N LEU A 215 -4.83 -24.81 -6.17
CA LEU A 215 -5.80 -23.97 -6.86
C LEU A 215 -5.18 -23.10 -7.97
N SER A 216 -3.91 -22.71 -7.83
CA SER A 216 -3.18 -21.99 -8.89
C SER A 216 -2.97 -22.83 -10.16
N ARG A 217 -3.10 -24.17 -10.07
CA ARG A 217 -2.99 -25.11 -11.19
C ARG A 217 -4.28 -25.22 -12.01
N HIS A 218 -5.39 -24.67 -11.51
CA HIS A 218 -6.68 -24.79 -12.15
C HIS A 218 -6.67 -24.31 -13.62
N PRO A 219 -7.26 -25.04 -14.57
CA PRO A 219 -7.17 -24.70 -16.00
C PRO A 219 -7.63 -23.28 -16.32
N ALA A 220 -8.77 -22.83 -15.77
CA ALA A 220 -9.27 -21.48 -15.99
C ALA A 220 -8.32 -20.40 -15.46
N MET A 221 -7.63 -20.66 -14.34
CA MET A 221 -6.61 -19.73 -13.80
C MET A 221 -5.42 -19.65 -14.75
N ARG A 222 -4.90 -20.80 -15.19
CA ARG A 222 -3.75 -20.84 -16.10
C ARG A 222 -4.05 -20.21 -17.45
N ASP A 223 -5.20 -20.50 -18.02
CA ASP A 223 -5.63 -19.95 -19.31
C ASP A 223 -5.81 -18.43 -19.22
N ALA A 224 -6.46 -17.91 -18.16
CA ALA A 224 -6.70 -16.48 -17.99
C ALA A 224 -5.40 -15.67 -17.90
N TRP A 225 -4.38 -16.19 -17.20
CA TRP A 225 -3.07 -15.54 -17.00
C TRP A 225 -1.98 -15.97 -17.98
N GLY A 226 -2.31 -16.77 -19.00
CA GLY A 226 -1.38 -17.20 -20.05
C GLY A 226 -0.26 -18.12 -19.57
N LEU A 227 -0.55 -18.96 -18.58
CA LEU A 227 0.32 -20.03 -18.07
C LEU A 227 0.10 -21.32 -18.86
N VAL A 228 1.13 -22.17 -18.92
CA VAL A 228 1.00 -23.52 -19.51
C VAL A 228 0.08 -24.35 -18.63
N ARG A 229 -0.88 -25.10 -19.17
CA ARG A 229 -1.77 -25.96 -18.36
C ARG A 229 -0.97 -26.98 -17.55
N TYR A 230 -1.49 -27.33 -16.38
CA TYR A 230 -0.81 -28.26 -15.46
C TYR A 230 -0.82 -29.68 -16.02
N GLU A 231 0.35 -30.32 -15.93
CA GLU A 231 0.56 -31.74 -16.18
C GLU A 231 1.36 -32.30 -15.00
N LYS A 232 1.19 -33.58 -14.67
CA LYS A 232 1.79 -34.16 -13.45
C LYS A 232 3.33 -34.13 -13.51
N GLU A 233 3.88 -34.22 -14.70
CA GLU A 233 5.32 -34.15 -14.99
C GLU A 233 5.93 -32.79 -14.60
N GLU A 234 5.12 -31.73 -14.47
CA GLU A 234 5.55 -30.42 -14.00
C GLU A 234 6.15 -30.48 -12.59
N ASP A 235 5.65 -31.40 -11.74
CA ASP A 235 6.07 -31.47 -10.34
C ASP A 235 7.56 -31.85 -10.21
N GLU A 236 8.06 -32.60 -11.18
CA GLU A 236 9.46 -33.04 -11.27
C GLU A 236 10.26 -32.21 -12.26
N ASN A 237 9.65 -31.83 -13.39
CA ASN A 237 10.31 -31.18 -14.50
C ASN A 237 9.42 -30.09 -15.15
N PRO A 238 9.31 -28.91 -14.51
CA PRO A 238 8.46 -27.84 -15.00
C PRO A 238 8.95 -27.29 -16.35
N PRO A 239 8.04 -27.00 -17.31
CA PRO A 239 8.41 -26.46 -18.61
C PRO A 239 9.18 -25.13 -18.49
N GLN A 240 10.22 -24.94 -19.31
CA GLN A 240 11.03 -23.71 -19.27
C GLN A 240 10.19 -22.44 -19.47
N LYS A 241 9.17 -22.51 -20.34
CA LYS A 241 8.24 -21.40 -20.59
C LYS A 241 7.51 -20.96 -19.32
N LEU A 242 7.18 -21.91 -18.45
CA LEU A 242 6.53 -21.67 -17.16
C LEU A 242 7.52 -21.02 -16.18
N LEU A 243 8.74 -21.58 -16.07
CA LEU A 243 9.81 -21.04 -15.22
C LEU A 243 10.24 -19.62 -15.58
N THR A 244 10.11 -19.22 -16.85
CA THR A 244 10.42 -17.86 -17.31
C THR A 244 9.25 -16.89 -17.20
N ASN A 245 8.03 -17.36 -16.92
CA ASN A 245 6.86 -16.50 -16.79
C ASN A 245 6.86 -15.82 -15.41
N PRO A 246 6.89 -14.48 -15.32
CA PRO A 246 6.93 -13.78 -14.02
C PRO A 246 5.76 -14.09 -13.10
N HIS A 247 4.58 -14.42 -13.65
CA HIS A 247 3.43 -14.79 -12.81
C HIS A 247 3.69 -16.09 -12.05
N PHE A 248 4.40 -17.03 -12.67
CA PHE A 248 4.79 -18.28 -12.05
C PHE A 248 6.10 -18.15 -11.27
N SER A 249 7.17 -17.61 -11.88
CA SER A 249 8.49 -17.55 -11.24
C SER A 249 8.51 -16.75 -9.93
N LYS A 250 7.57 -15.82 -9.76
CA LYS A 250 7.42 -14.94 -8.58
C LYS A 250 6.18 -15.24 -7.72
N MET A 251 5.54 -16.40 -7.92
CA MET A 251 4.35 -16.82 -7.15
C MET A 251 3.12 -15.88 -7.22
N ARG A 252 2.97 -15.06 -8.28
CA ARG A 252 1.83 -14.14 -8.38
C ARG A 252 0.51 -14.84 -8.67
N ASP A 253 0.54 -15.94 -9.41
CA ASP A 253 -0.58 -16.88 -9.57
C ASP A 253 -1.09 -17.45 -8.23
N VAL A 254 -0.20 -17.78 -7.29
CA VAL A 254 -0.57 -18.20 -5.92
C VAL A 254 -1.11 -17.01 -5.15
N GLU A 255 -0.52 -15.83 -5.30
CA GLU A 255 -1.05 -14.61 -4.70
C GLU A 255 -2.47 -14.30 -5.20
N PHE A 256 -2.80 -14.55 -6.47
CA PHE A 256 -4.17 -14.35 -6.98
C PHE A 256 -5.20 -15.23 -6.26
N VAL A 257 -4.85 -16.50 -6.01
CA VAL A 257 -5.70 -17.39 -5.21
C VAL A 257 -5.85 -16.85 -3.78
N LEU A 258 -4.73 -16.49 -3.15
CA LEU A 258 -4.73 -15.95 -1.79
C LEU A 258 -5.58 -14.69 -1.68
N ARG A 259 -5.48 -13.78 -2.66
CA ARG A 259 -6.29 -12.55 -2.72
C ARG A 259 -7.77 -12.87 -2.84
N CYS A 260 -8.17 -13.81 -3.70
CA CYS A 260 -9.57 -14.22 -3.82
C CYS A 260 -10.15 -14.69 -2.49
N LEU A 261 -9.41 -15.51 -1.74
CA LEU A 261 -9.87 -16.05 -0.46
C LEU A 261 -9.84 -14.99 0.65
N ALA A 262 -8.75 -14.22 0.74
CA ALA A 262 -8.56 -13.21 1.78
C ALA A 262 -9.48 -12.00 1.60
N LEU A 263 -9.75 -11.54 0.37
CA LEU A 263 -10.55 -10.35 0.11
C LEU A 263 -12.05 -10.54 0.37
N ARG A 264 -12.51 -11.77 0.60
CA ARG A 264 -13.82 -12.04 1.22
C ARG A 264 -13.93 -11.44 2.63
N HIS A 265 -12.79 -11.14 3.25
CA HIS A 265 -12.66 -10.47 4.55
C HIS A 265 -12.17 -9.01 4.42
N ALA A 266 -12.51 -8.32 3.34
CA ALA A 266 -12.05 -6.96 3.08
C ALA A 266 -12.43 -5.97 4.21
N GLU A 267 -13.47 -6.26 5.01
CA GLU A 267 -13.83 -5.51 6.21
C GLU A 267 -12.71 -5.47 7.28
N HIS A 268 -11.81 -6.45 7.26
CA HIS A 268 -10.66 -6.53 8.15
C HIS A 268 -9.36 -5.99 7.54
N TYR A 269 -9.42 -5.43 6.32
CA TYR A 269 -8.25 -4.89 5.63
C TYR A 269 -7.66 -3.67 6.35
N ARG A 270 -6.43 -3.82 6.85
CA ARG A 270 -5.67 -2.74 7.51
C ARG A 270 -4.20 -2.79 7.15
N GLY A 271 -3.57 -1.63 6.96
CA GLY A 271 -2.11 -1.52 6.81
C GLY A 271 -1.52 -2.04 5.50
N GLY A 272 -2.31 -2.06 4.41
CA GLY A 272 -1.86 -2.39 3.06
C GLY A 272 -2.00 -3.87 2.69
N MET A 273 -2.02 -4.16 1.39
CA MET A 273 -2.23 -5.51 0.84
C MET A 273 -1.23 -6.53 1.36
N GLN A 274 0.05 -6.16 1.43
CA GLN A 274 1.07 -7.06 1.94
C GLN A 274 0.73 -7.53 3.36
N ARG A 275 0.51 -6.58 4.28
CA ARG A 275 0.19 -6.87 5.68
C ARG A 275 -1.13 -7.64 5.81
N PHE A 276 -2.13 -7.32 5.00
CA PHE A 276 -3.42 -8.01 5.03
C PHE A 276 -3.30 -9.48 4.65
N LEU A 277 -2.60 -9.78 3.55
CA LEU A 277 -2.36 -11.16 3.12
C LEU A 277 -1.49 -11.92 4.12
N ASP A 278 -0.48 -11.26 4.71
CA ASP A 278 0.33 -11.83 5.79
C ASP A 278 -0.54 -12.21 7.00
N GLN A 279 -1.46 -11.33 7.41
CA GLN A 279 -2.39 -11.59 8.51
C GLN A 279 -3.34 -12.75 8.20
N TYR A 280 -3.85 -12.85 6.97
CA TYR A 280 -4.68 -13.98 6.57
C TYR A 280 -3.89 -15.31 6.62
N MET A 281 -2.64 -15.32 6.14
CA MET A 281 -1.75 -16.50 6.24
C MET A 281 -1.39 -16.86 7.69
N VAL A 282 -1.25 -15.87 8.57
CA VAL A 282 -1.03 -16.12 10.01
C VAL A 282 -2.25 -16.81 10.62
N ARG A 283 -3.45 -16.36 10.25
CA ARG A 283 -4.70 -16.85 10.82
C ARG A 283 -5.15 -18.18 10.22
N SER A 284 -4.81 -18.47 8.96
CA SER A 284 -5.14 -19.74 8.28
C SER A 284 -4.49 -20.97 8.93
N ARG A 285 -3.52 -20.79 9.84
CA ARG A 285 -2.91 -21.88 10.63
C ARG A 285 -3.90 -22.67 11.48
N HIS A 286 -5.03 -22.06 11.81
CA HIS A 286 -6.08 -22.70 12.60
C HIS A 286 -7.14 -23.37 11.73
N PHE A 287 -7.01 -23.32 10.40
CA PHE A 287 -7.91 -24.00 9.49
C PHE A 287 -7.80 -25.51 9.69
N SER A 288 -8.95 -26.14 9.88
CA SER A 288 -9.10 -27.58 9.86
C SER A 288 -9.12 -28.08 8.41
N SER A 289 -8.93 -29.39 8.21
CA SER A 289 -9.04 -29.99 6.88
C SER A 289 -10.43 -29.76 6.24
N ASP A 290 -11.49 -29.65 7.04
CA ASP A 290 -12.83 -29.28 6.56
C ASP A 290 -12.91 -27.83 6.08
N ASP A 291 -12.22 -26.89 6.75
CA ASP A 291 -12.12 -25.51 6.29
C ASP A 291 -11.35 -25.44 4.95
N ILE A 292 -10.27 -26.22 4.82
CA ILE A 292 -9.45 -26.30 3.60
C ILE A 292 -10.27 -26.88 2.44
N GLN A 293 -11.02 -27.97 2.66
CA GLN A 293 -11.89 -28.54 1.64
C GLN A 293 -13.01 -27.56 1.23
N PHE A 294 -13.59 -26.84 2.19
CA PHE A 294 -14.58 -25.81 1.90
C PHE A 294 -14.01 -24.70 1.00
N LEU A 295 -12.81 -24.22 1.30
CA LEU A 295 -12.15 -23.18 0.51
C LEU A 295 -11.75 -23.67 -0.89
N HIS A 296 -11.32 -24.92 -0.99
CA HIS A 296 -11.08 -25.58 -2.26
C HIS A 296 -12.34 -25.54 -3.15
N ASP A 297 -13.47 -26.02 -2.62
CA ASP A 297 -14.71 -26.14 -3.38
C ASP A 297 -15.27 -24.76 -3.73
N LEU A 298 -15.24 -23.82 -2.78
CA LEU A 298 -15.67 -22.44 -3.01
C LEU A 298 -14.89 -21.80 -4.15
N PHE A 299 -13.56 -21.88 -4.13
CA PHE A 299 -12.73 -21.26 -5.15
C PHE A 299 -12.97 -21.90 -6.52
N THR A 300 -12.99 -23.24 -6.56
CA THR A 300 -13.20 -24.03 -7.79
C THR A 300 -14.55 -23.70 -8.43
N ASP A 301 -15.64 -23.77 -7.66
CA ASP A 301 -16.97 -23.41 -8.16
C ASP A 301 -17.01 -21.94 -8.65
N THR A 302 -16.34 -21.03 -7.94
CA THR A 302 -16.33 -19.60 -8.29
C THR A 302 -15.58 -19.34 -9.59
N ILE A 303 -14.41 -19.93 -9.79
CA ILE A 303 -13.61 -19.72 -11.02
C ILE A 303 -14.28 -20.38 -12.23
N GLU A 304 -14.90 -21.55 -12.05
CA GLU A 304 -15.67 -22.22 -13.10
C GLU A 304 -16.91 -21.44 -13.51
N LEU A 305 -17.63 -20.87 -12.54
CA LEU A 305 -18.75 -19.95 -12.81
C LEU A 305 -18.27 -18.70 -13.56
N ALA A 306 -17.17 -18.08 -13.11
CA ALA A 306 -16.58 -16.93 -13.78
C ALA A 306 -16.18 -17.27 -15.23
N GLN A 307 -15.55 -18.42 -15.44
CA GLN A 307 -15.21 -18.93 -16.77
C GLN A 307 -16.45 -19.18 -17.64
N THR A 308 -17.54 -19.69 -17.05
CA THR A 308 -18.82 -19.92 -17.74
C THR A 308 -19.46 -18.61 -18.20
N ILE A 309 -19.37 -17.57 -17.36
CA ILE A 309 -19.96 -16.26 -17.68
C ILE A 309 -19.10 -15.50 -18.69
N PHE A 310 -17.79 -15.42 -18.48
CA PHE A 310 -16.90 -14.52 -19.24
C PHE A 310 -16.10 -15.21 -20.36
N GLY A 311 -16.05 -16.54 -20.39
CA GLY A 311 -15.34 -17.30 -21.43
C GLY A 311 -13.88 -16.86 -21.58
N ASP A 312 -13.45 -16.62 -22.81
CA ASP A 312 -12.09 -16.16 -23.15
C ASP A 312 -11.74 -14.76 -22.62
N HIS A 313 -12.73 -14.05 -22.06
CA HIS A 313 -12.58 -12.71 -21.49
C HIS A 313 -12.43 -12.72 -19.96
N LEU A 314 -12.28 -13.89 -19.34
CA LEU A 314 -12.05 -14.00 -17.91
C LEU A 314 -10.90 -13.08 -17.46
N PHE A 315 -11.18 -12.25 -16.45
CA PHE A 315 -10.29 -11.23 -15.87
C PHE A 315 -9.86 -10.08 -16.80
N ARG A 316 -10.41 -9.98 -18.01
CA ARG A 316 -10.15 -8.88 -18.94
C ARG A 316 -11.31 -7.88 -18.86
N PRO A 317 -11.15 -6.68 -18.30
CA PRO A 317 -12.25 -5.71 -18.25
C PRO A 317 -12.59 -5.15 -19.63
N TRP A 318 -13.82 -4.67 -19.80
CA TRP A 318 -14.24 -3.95 -21.00
C TRP A 318 -13.44 -2.65 -21.15
N SER A 319 -13.09 -2.27 -22.38
CA SER A 319 -12.41 -1.02 -22.67
C SER A 319 -13.28 -0.17 -23.60
N PRO A 320 -13.94 0.89 -23.07
CA PRO A 320 -14.75 1.80 -23.87
C PRO A 320 -13.94 2.45 -25.00
N LYS A 321 -12.67 2.79 -24.73
CA LYS A 321 -11.75 3.40 -25.71
C LYS A 321 -11.41 2.48 -26.89
N ALA A 322 -11.31 1.17 -26.64
CA ALA A 322 -10.95 0.19 -27.68
C ALA A 322 -12.18 -0.46 -28.34
N GLY A 323 -13.40 -0.22 -27.82
CA GLY A 323 -14.62 -0.87 -28.29
C GLY A 323 -14.60 -2.40 -28.09
N GLY A 324 -13.85 -2.89 -27.11
CA GLY A 324 -13.54 -4.31 -26.93
C GLY A 324 -13.06 -4.64 -25.53
N TRP A 325 -12.91 -5.94 -25.24
CA TRP A 325 -12.29 -6.40 -23.99
C TRP A 325 -10.79 -6.10 -23.98
N ALA A 326 -10.22 -5.85 -22.80
CA ALA A 326 -8.80 -5.61 -22.64
C ALA A 326 -7.97 -6.81 -23.16
N PRO A 327 -6.79 -6.56 -23.76
CA PRO A 327 -5.97 -7.64 -24.33
C PRO A 327 -5.28 -8.52 -23.26
N LYS A 328 -5.22 -8.04 -22.02
CA LYS A 328 -4.55 -8.73 -20.89
C LYS A 328 -5.46 -8.71 -19.66
N PRO A 329 -5.39 -9.75 -18.81
CA PRO A 329 -6.10 -9.77 -17.54
C PRO A 329 -5.59 -8.66 -16.59
N GLN A 330 -6.46 -8.19 -15.68
CA GLN A 330 -6.14 -7.14 -14.71
C GLN A 330 -6.51 -7.61 -13.29
N ILE A 331 -5.60 -7.41 -12.34
CA ILE A 331 -5.69 -7.96 -10.98
C ILE A 331 -6.89 -7.40 -10.22
N ALA A 332 -7.06 -6.06 -10.20
CA ALA A 332 -8.17 -5.43 -9.48
C ALA A 332 -9.55 -5.87 -10.00
N TYR A 333 -9.66 -6.09 -11.32
CA TYR A 333 -10.88 -6.60 -11.92
C TYR A 333 -11.11 -8.08 -11.57
N ALA A 334 -10.06 -8.89 -11.54
CA ALA A 334 -10.12 -10.29 -11.10
C ALA A 334 -10.55 -10.40 -9.63
N ASP A 335 -9.96 -9.60 -8.74
CA ASP A 335 -10.30 -9.54 -7.32
C ASP A 335 -11.79 -9.23 -7.13
N ALA A 336 -12.27 -8.14 -7.72
CA ALA A 336 -13.66 -7.70 -7.58
C ALA A 336 -14.65 -8.74 -8.15
N LEU A 337 -14.32 -9.35 -9.29
CA LEU A 337 -15.15 -10.36 -9.93
C LEU A 337 -15.25 -11.63 -9.09
N MET A 338 -14.12 -12.17 -8.64
CA MET A 338 -14.07 -13.42 -7.90
C MET A 338 -14.77 -13.29 -6.54
N VAL A 339 -14.52 -12.18 -5.82
CA VAL A 339 -15.20 -11.92 -4.54
C VAL A 339 -16.70 -11.83 -4.75
N ALA A 340 -17.17 -11.00 -5.71
CA ALA A 340 -18.60 -10.82 -5.98
C ALA A 340 -19.33 -12.14 -6.32
N LEU A 341 -18.73 -13.01 -7.11
CA LEU A 341 -19.32 -14.31 -7.46
C LEU A 341 -19.31 -15.29 -6.29
N SER A 342 -18.25 -15.30 -5.48
CA SER A 342 -18.13 -16.22 -4.34
C SER A 342 -19.20 -16.00 -3.26
N GLU A 343 -19.72 -14.78 -3.11
CA GLU A 343 -20.75 -14.45 -2.11
C GLU A 343 -22.13 -15.06 -2.39
N ARG A 344 -22.36 -15.51 -3.62
CA ARG A 344 -23.63 -16.09 -4.09
C ARG A 344 -23.41 -17.38 -4.86
N ILE A 345 -22.36 -18.11 -4.50
CA ILE A 345 -22.01 -19.36 -5.19
C ILE A 345 -23.10 -20.43 -5.06
N ASP A 346 -23.93 -20.34 -4.00
CA ASP A 346 -25.16 -21.12 -3.81
C ASP A 346 -26.16 -20.94 -4.97
N GLN A 347 -26.06 -19.84 -5.70
CA GLN A 347 -26.90 -19.51 -6.86
C GLN A 347 -26.20 -19.72 -8.20
N LYS A 348 -25.10 -20.51 -8.25
CA LYS A 348 -24.26 -20.68 -9.46
C LYS A 348 -25.05 -20.97 -10.74
N ALA A 349 -26.08 -21.83 -10.67
CA ALA A 349 -26.91 -22.14 -11.84
C ALA A 349 -27.68 -20.91 -12.37
N LYS A 350 -28.28 -20.11 -11.47
CA LYS A 350 -28.99 -18.88 -11.86
C LYS A 350 -28.05 -17.83 -12.42
N LEU A 351 -26.84 -17.73 -11.86
CA LEU A 351 -25.82 -16.79 -12.32
C LEU A 351 -25.28 -17.18 -13.70
N ALA A 352 -25.10 -18.48 -13.94
CA ALA A 352 -24.74 -19.01 -15.26
C ALA A 352 -25.83 -18.71 -16.30
N ASP A 353 -27.11 -18.91 -15.95
CA ASP A 353 -28.25 -18.58 -16.83
C ASP A 353 -28.35 -17.07 -17.11
N ALA A 354 -27.92 -16.24 -16.15
CA ALA A 354 -27.92 -14.78 -16.27
C ALA A 354 -26.66 -14.20 -16.95
N ARG A 355 -25.78 -15.03 -17.55
CA ARG A 355 -24.48 -14.61 -18.07
C ARG A 355 -24.53 -13.36 -18.96
N ASP A 356 -25.47 -13.30 -19.91
CA ASP A 356 -25.50 -12.24 -20.93
C ASP A 356 -25.87 -10.90 -20.27
N ARG A 357 -26.73 -10.97 -19.25
CA ARG A 357 -27.10 -9.83 -18.43
C ARG A 357 -25.95 -9.36 -17.55
N ILE A 358 -25.24 -10.30 -16.91
CA ILE A 358 -24.07 -10.00 -16.08
C ILE A 358 -23.02 -9.29 -16.92
N ILE A 359 -22.66 -9.84 -18.09
CA ILE A 359 -21.72 -9.20 -19.03
C ILE A 359 -22.19 -7.78 -19.41
N ALA A 360 -23.45 -7.63 -19.79
CA ALA A 360 -23.98 -6.32 -20.20
C ALA A 360 -23.98 -5.31 -19.04
N GLY A 361 -24.27 -5.75 -17.82
CA GLY A 361 -24.20 -4.94 -16.61
C GLY A 361 -22.76 -4.52 -16.30
N THR A 362 -21.82 -5.46 -16.32
CA THR A 362 -20.40 -5.18 -16.10
C THR A 362 -19.84 -4.19 -17.12
N LYS A 363 -20.24 -4.28 -18.41
CA LYS A 363 -19.84 -3.30 -19.43
C LYS A 363 -20.35 -1.89 -19.10
N ARG A 364 -21.64 -1.75 -18.77
CA ARG A 364 -22.23 -0.46 -18.38
C ARG A 364 -21.55 0.13 -17.16
N LEU A 365 -21.26 -0.71 -16.15
CA LEU A 365 -20.56 -0.28 -14.95
C LEU A 365 -19.17 0.28 -15.28
N ILE A 366 -18.42 -0.35 -16.19
CA ILE A 366 -17.11 0.16 -16.62
C ILE A 366 -17.24 1.44 -17.46
N GLU A 367 -18.28 1.55 -18.29
CA GLU A 367 -18.54 2.75 -19.11
C GLU A 367 -18.94 3.98 -18.29
N SER A 368 -19.53 3.78 -17.11
CA SER A 368 -19.88 4.88 -16.19
C SER A 368 -18.70 5.40 -15.36
N GLU A 369 -17.52 4.82 -15.46
CA GLU A 369 -16.35 5.16 -14.63
C GLU A 369 -15.29 5.98 -15.38
N PRO A 370 -14.49 6.81 -14.66
CA PRO A 370 -13.36 7.52 -15.25
C PRO A 370 -12.37 6.57 -15.94
N THR A 371 -11.68 7.03 -16.99
CA THR A 371 -10.72 6.15 -17.66
C THR A 371 -9.50 5.92 -16.76
N GLY A 372 -9.20 4.67 -16.43
CA GLY A 372 -8.01 4.32 -15.64
C GLY A 372 -8.30 3.54 -14.36
N THR A 373 -9.57 3.40 -13.97
CA THR A 373 -10.04 2.74 -12.73
C THR A 373 -9.46 1.34 -12.50
N PHE A 374 -9.12 0.59 -13.56
CA PHE A 374 -8.56 -0.77 -13.46
C PHE A 374 -7.08 -0.89 -13.89
N THR A 375 -6.44 0.22 -14.26
CA THR A 375 -5.13 0.17 -14.95
C THR A 375 -3.92 0.04 -14.02
N GLY A 376 -4.11 0.09 -12.70
CA GLY A 376 -3.03 -0.06 -11.72
C GLY A 376 -1.89 0.98 -11.85
N GLN A 377 -2.15 2.12 -12.51
CA GLN A 377 -1.15 3.18 -12.73
C GLN A 377 -1.11 4.27 -11.63
N GLY A 378 -1.87 4.11 -10.55
CA GLY A 378 -1.73 4.92 -9.34
C GLY A 378 -1.03 4.13 -8.24
N ASN A 379 0.12 4.60 -7.75
CA ASN A 379 0.75 4.05 -6.55
C ASN A 379 -0.28 3.97 -5.41
N THR A 380 -0.51 2.78 -4.86
CA THR A 380 -1.11 2.55 -3.53
C THR A 380 -2.53 3.11 -3.27
N HIS A 381 -3.32 3.43 -4.29
CA HIS A 381 -4.77 3.62 -4.15
C HIS A 381 -5.53 2.35 -4.54
N ASP A 382 -6.62 2.10 -3.82
CA ASP A 382 -7.76 1.25 -4.18
C ASP A 382 -7.80 -0.23 -3.83
N LEU A 383 -7.83 -0.52 -2.53
CA LEU A 383 -8.82 -1.51 -2.05
C LEU A 383 -10.21 -0.89 -1.87
N SER A 384 -10.28 0.43 -1.63
CA SER A 384 -11.53 1.21 -1.60
C SER A 384 -12.29 1.10 -2.91
N ALA A 385 -11.65 1.35 -4.07
CA ALA A 385 -12.33 1.11 -5.34
C ALA A 385 -12.54 -0.38 -5.59
N VAL A 386 -11.67 -1.32 -5.16
CA VAL A 386 -11.96 -2.76 -5.32
C VAL A 386 -13.21 -3.18 -4.52
N VAL A 387 -13.38 -2.69 -3.28
CA VAL A 387 -14.57 -2.93 -2.43
C VAL A 387 -15.78 -2.20 -3.00
N GLU A 388 -15.65 -0.93 -3.37
CA GLU A 388 -16.72 -0.17 -4.01
C GLU A 388 -17.16 -0.80 -5.34
N TRP A 389 -16.22 -1.38 -6.08
CA TRP A 389 -16.52 -2.12 -7.30
C TRP A 389 -17.11 -3.49 -7.03
N HIS A 390 -16.66 -4.18 -5.99
CA HIS A 390 -17.30 -5.39 -5.48
C HIS A 390 -18.76 -5.10 -5.11
N ASP A 391 -19.04 -4.03 -4.37
CA ASP A 391 -20.40 -3.61 -3.97
C ASP A 391 -21.27 -3.31 -5.20
N ARG A 392 -20.75 -2.56 -6.17
CA ARG A 392 -21.49 -2.19 -7.39
C ARG A 392 -21.65 -3.35 -8.38
N LEU A 393 -20.65 -4.23 -8.52
CA LEU A 393 -20.76 -5.48 -9.27
C LEU A 393 -21.79 -6.39 -8.61
N ARG A 394 -21.74 -6.53 -7.29
CA ARG A 394 -22.71 -7.27 -6.48
C ARG A 394 -24.12 -6.75 -6.77
N GLU A 395 -24.36 -5.44 -6.69
CA GLU A 395 -25.64 -4.85 -7.08
C GLU A 395 -26.03 -5.19 -8.52
N THR A 396 -25.10 -5.03 -9.47
CA THR A 396 -25.34 -5.30 -10.90
C THR A 396 -25.69 -6.76 -11.19
N ILE A 397 -25.02 -7.70 -10.51
CA ILE A 397 -25.23 -9.15 -10.64
C ILE A 397 -26.56 -9.55 -9.97
N PHE A 398 -26.91 -8.96 -8.82
CA PHE A 398 -28.00 -9.47 -7.97
C PHE A 398 -29.31 -8.66 -7.99
N THR A 399 -29.31 -7.34 -8.19
CA THR A 399 -30.56 -6.53 -8.29
C THR A 399 -31.37 -6.82 -9.54
N GLY A 400 -30.76 -7.50 -10.51
CA GLY A 400 -31.46 -7.90 -11.71
C GLY A 400 -32.30 -9.18 -11.59
N ALA A 401 -31.94 -10.10 -10.69
CA ALA A 401 -32.41 -11.47 -10.74
C ALA A 401 -33.57 -11.80 -9.78
N VAL A 402 -33.93 -10.89 -8.85
CA VAL A 402 -34.95 -11.18 -7.84
C VAL A 402 -35.92 -10.00 -7.74
N GLY A 403 -37.18 -10.24 -8.13
CA GLY A 403 -38.25 -9.26 -8.07
C GLY A 403 -38.52 -8.79 -6.64
N GLU A 404 -38.69 -7.48 -6.48
CA GLU A 404 -39.06 -6.84 -5.23
C GLU A 404 -40.37 -7.41 -4.67
N LYS A 405 -40.31 -8.01 -3.48
CA LYS A 405 -41.46 -8.12 -2.58
C LYS A 405 -41.05 -7.67 -1.19
N SER A 406 -41.79 -6.71 -0.66
CA SER A 406 -41.70 -6.22 0.71
C SER A 406 -41.74 -7.37 1.71
N ILE A 407 -40.72 -7.44 2.58
CA ILE A 407 -40.57 -8.50 3.58
C ILE A 407 -41.44 -8.17 4.78
N ASN A 408 -42.38 -9.06 5.11
CA ASN A 408 -43.06 -9.05 6.40
C ASN A 408 -42.27 -9.98 7.33
N ILE A 409 -41.62 -9.43 8.36
CA ILE A 409 -40.73 -10.19 9.25
C ILE A 409 -41.52 -10.65 10.47
N ASP A 410 -41.45 -11.95 10.74
CA ASP A 410 -42.03 -12.59 11.93
C ASP A 410 -41.43 -11.99 13.22
N GLU A 411 -42.30 -11.60 14.16
CA GLU A 411 -41.93 -10.94 15.40
C GLU A 411 -41.03 -11.82 16.30
N ALA A 412 -41.16 -13.14 16.20
CA ALA A 412 -40.31 -14.09 16.91
C ALA A 412 -38.89 -14.14 16.33
N VAL A 413 -38.75 -14.02 15.01
CA VAL A 413 -37.47 -13.94 14.31
C VAL A 413 -36.78 -12.60 14.58
N LEU A 414 -37.55 -11.50 14.65
CA LEU A 414 -37.06 -10.19 15.11
C LEU A 414 -36.50 -10.25 16.54
N LYS A 415 -37.08 -11.07 17.41
CA LYS A 415 -36.64 -11.24 18.80
C LYS A 415 -35.31 -11.98 18.89
N ILE A 416 -35.12 -13.03 18.06
CA ILE A 416 -33.89 -13.83 18.01
C ILE A 416 -32.77 -13.04 17.33
N LEU A 417 -33.06 -12.35 16.22
CA LEU A 417 -32.10 -11.48 15.53
C LEU A 417 -31.64 -10.29 16.41
N ARG A 418 -32.47 -9.78 17.31
CA ARG A 418 -32.08 -8.74 18.29
C ARG A 418 -31.20 -9.26 19.43
N VAL A 419 -31.18 -10.58 19.67
CA VAL A 419 -30.41 -11.20 20.75
C VAL A 419 -29.02 -11.64 20.27
N GLU A 420 -28.87 -12.03 19.00
CA GLU A 420 -27.59 -12.51 18.44
C GLU A 420 -26.90 -11.57 17.43
N ALA A 421 -27.55 -10.51 16.96
CA ALA A 421 -26.87 -9.49 16.16
C ALA A 421 -25.93 -8.66 17.06
N PRO A 422 -24.69 -8.34 16.62
CA PRO A 422 -24.01 -7.15 17.11
C PRO A 422 -24.99 -5.99 16.95
N ASP A 423 -25.15 -5.18 17.98
CA ASP A 423 -26.11 -4.09 17.94
C ASP A 423 -25.89 -3.21 16.69
N ASN A 424 -26.97 -2.62 16.17
CA ASN A 424 -26.94 -1.68 15.02
C ASN A 424 -25.91 -0.54 15.25
N LEU A 425 -25.53 -0.33 16.52
CA LEU A 425 -24.47 0.54 17.00
C LEU A 425 -23.08 0.06 16.54
N THR A 426 -22.72 -1.21 16.74
CA THR A 426 -21.41 -1.80 16.37
C THR A 426 -21.16 -1.80 14.86
N TRP A 427 -22.18 -2.03 14.04
CA TRP A 427 -22.03 -1.95 12.57
C TRP A 427 -21.88 -0.51 12.08
N ARG A 428 -22.74 0.40 12.56
CA ARG A 428 -22.61 1.84 12.26
C ARG A 428 -21.27 2.40 12.74
N LEU A 429 -20.73 1.81 13.80
CA LEU A 429 -19.43 2.15 14.36
C LEU A 429 -18.28 2.01 13.39
N PHE A 430 -18.18 0.86 12.72
CA PHE A 430 -17.02 0.55 11.89
C PHE A 430 -17.01 1.42 10.62
N ASP A 431 -18.16 1.57 9.98
CA ASP A 431 -18.33 2.48 8.84
C ASP A 431 -18.06 3.93 9.25
N HIS A 432 -18.53 4.33 10.43
CA HIS A 432 -18.32 5.66 10.99
C HIS A 432 -16.84 5.96 11.27
N CYS A 433 -16.16 5.06 11.97
CA CYS A 433 -14.74 5.18 12.28
C CYS A 433 -13.91 5.25 10.98
N ALA A 434 -14.20 4.39 10.00
CA ALA A 434 -13.53 4.42 8.71
C ALA A 434 -13.79 5.72 7.93
N ALA A 435 -15.02 6.27 7.98
CA ALA A 435 -15.34 7.56 7.36
C ALA A 435 -14.52 8.69 7.98
N ILE A 436 -14.51 8.83 9.31
CA ILE A 436 -13.78 9.90 9.99
C ILE A 436 -12.27 9.80 9.75
N THR A 437 -11.69 8.60 9.81
CA THR A 437 -10.25 8.42 9.55
C THR A 437 -9.88 8.81 8.12
N ARG A 438 -10.73 8.49 7.13
CA ARG A 438 -10.51 8.89 5.72
C ARG A 438 -10.66 10.39 5.51
N ILE A 439 -11.71 11.01 6.06
CA ILE A 439 -11.91 12.46 5.96
C ILE A 439 -10.71 13.21 6.54
N TYR A 440 -10.20 12.73 7.68
CA TYR A 440 -9.01 13.31 8.28
C TYR A 440 -7.74 13.10 7.46
N ALA A 441 -7.54 11.92 6.86
CA ALA A 441 -6.39 11.67 6.00
C ALA A 441 -6.38 12.60 4.77
N VAL A 442 -7.57 12.86 4.18
CA VAL A 442 -7.71 13.85 3.09
C VAL A 442 -7.40 15.26 3.59
N PHE A 443 -7.92 15.65 4.76
CA PHE A 443 -7.62 16.93 5.38
C PHE A 443 -6.11 17.11 5.64
N GLU A 444 -5.45 16.09 6.20
CA GLU A 444 -4.01 16.06 6.44
C GLU A 444 -3.21 16.23 5.14
N GLN A 445 -3.59 15.49 4.09
CA GLN A 445 -2.96 15.62 2.78
C GLN A 445 -3.13 17.02 2.18
N CYS A 446 -4.32 17.62 2.29
CA CYS A 446 -4.54 19.01 1.84
C CYS A 446 -3.61 20.00 2.56
N ILE A 447 -3.42 19.86 3.88
CA ILE A 447 -2.51 20.74 4.62
C ILE A 447 -1.06 20.57 4.17
N ILE A 448 -0.63 19.32 3.92
CA ILE A 448 0.70 19.01 3.39
C ILE A 448 0.90 19.71 2.03
N GLU A 449 -0.03 19.52 1.09
CA GLU A 449 0.02 20.10 -0.25
C GLU A 449 0.06 21.64 -0.21
N LEU A 450 -0.72 22.27 0.68
CA LEU A 450 -0.69 23.73 0.86
C LEU A 450 0.70 24.23 1.29
N VAL A 451 1.35 23.53 2.21
CA VAL A 451 2.70 23.87 2.67
C VAL A 451 3.73 23.64 1.56
N GLU A 452 3.62 22.52 0.83
CA GLU A 452 4.48 22.18 -0.31
C GLU A 452 4.40 23.23 -1.41
N GLU A 453 3.20 23.59 -1.84
CA GLU A 453 2.98 24.60 -2.87
C GLU A 453 3.53 25.95 -2.44
N TYR A 454 3.20 26.42 -1.22
CA TYR A 454 3.67 27.70 -0.73
C TYR A 454 5.20 27.75 -0.64
N ALA A 455 5.83 26.70 -0.09
CA ALA A 455 7.29 26.58 -0.04
C ALA A 455 7.91 26.59 -1.45
N GLY A 456 7.26 25.96 -2.43
CA GLY A 456 7.66 25.96 -3.84
C GLY A 456 7.57 27.34 -4.52
N PHE A 457 6.63 28.19 -4.10
CA PHE A 457 6.48 29.55 -4.64
C PHE A 457 7.40 30.57 -3.98
N LEU A 458 7.81 30.38 -2.73
CA LEU A 458 8.64 31.33 -1.99
C LEU A 458 9.92 31.77 -2.72
N PRO A 459 10.73 30.88 -3.34
CA PRO A 459 11.93 31.30 -4.09
C PRO A 459 11.65 32.21 -5.29
N ARG A 460 10.44 32.18 -5.86
CA ARG A 460 10.04 33.07 -6.97
C ARG A 460 9.78 34.49 -6.47
N VAL A 461 9.27 34.61 -5.25
CA VAL A 461 8.97 35.89 -4.59
C VAL A 461 10.22 36.45 -3.89
N PHE A 462 11.08 35.58 -3.37
CA PHE A 462 12.32 35.94 -2.72
C PHE A 462 13.50 35.35 -3.50
N PRO A 463 14.06 36.05 -4.49
CA PRO A 463 15.09 35.49 -5.38
C PRO A 463 16.40 35.09 -4.70
N SER A 464 16.61 35.51 -3.44
CA SER A 464 17.76 35.13 -2.63
C SER A 464 17.27 34.56 -1.32
N TYR A 465 17.84 33.41 -0.92
CA TYR A 465 17.55 32.76 0.35
C TYR A 465 17.75 33.73 1.52
N ALA A 466 18.68 34.69 1.37
CA ALA A 466 18.97 35.68 2.38
C ALA A 466 17.82 36.69 2.65
N ARG A 467 16.87 36.80 1.71
CA ARG A 467 15.70 37.69 1.80
C ARG A 467 14.47 37.02 2.44
N LEU A 468 14.49 35.70 2.65
CA LEU A 468 13.47 35.05 3.45
C LEU A 468 13.51 35.57 4.89
N ARG A 469 12.36 35.59 5.55
CA ARG A 469 12.30 35.88 6.99
C ARG A 469 13.21 34.91 7.76
N GLU A 470 13.83 35.42 8.82
CA GLU A 470 14.84 34.67 9.57
C GLU A 470 14.28 33.37 10.18
N ASP A 471 13.06 33.42 10.69
CA ASP A 471 12.35 32.25 11.21
C ASP A 471 12.16 31.15 10.15
N ILE A 472 11.75 31.49 8.93
CA ILE A 472 11.63 30.55 7.81
C ILE A 472 12.99 29.90 7.51
N ARG A 473 14.07 30.70 7.48
CA ARG A 473 15.42 30.17 7.24
C ARG A 473 15.87 29.21 8.33
N ILE A 474 15.59 29.53 9.59
CA ILE A 474 15.91 28.68 10.75
C ILE A 474 15.11 27.38 10.67
N SER A 475 13.81 27.47 10.45
CA SER A 475 12.92 26.31 10.32
C SER A 475 13.34 25.40 9.18
N HIS A 476 13.63 25.95 8.01
CA HIS A 476 14.13 25.18 6.86
C HIS A 476 15.46 24.48 7.18
N ARG A 477 16.43 25.18 7.77
CA ARG A 477 17.74 24.59 8.13
C ARG A 477 17.61 23.46 9.15
N VAL A 478 16.83 23.68 10.22
CA VAL A 478 16.60 22.66 11.26
C VAL A 478 15.84 21.47 10.69
N GLY A 479 14.82 21.74 9.87
CA GLY A 479 14.01 20.74 9.20
C GLY A 479 14.81 19.86 8.25
N VAL A 480 15.66 20.44 7.40
CA VAL A 480 16.59 19.68 6.54
C VAL A 480 17.49 18.78 7.38
N GLY A 481 18.00 19.27 8.52
CA GLY A 481 18.77 18.45 9.46
C GLY A 481 17.95 17.29 10.03
N HIS A 482 16.68 17.52 10.37
CA HIS A 482 15.77 16.48 10.84
C HIS A 482 15.48 15.41 9.78
N VAL A 483 15.23 15.83 8.54
CA VAL A 483 15.02 14.93 7.40
C VAL A 483 16.27 14.09 7.18
N LEU A 484 17.47 14.68 7.15
CA LEU A 484 18.74 13.95 7.02
C LEU A 484 18.95 12.91 8.13
N MET A 485 18.68 13.26 9.39
CA MET A 485 18.84 12.34 10.52
C MET A 485 17.93 11.11 10.42
N LYS A 486 16.74 11.28 9.83
CA LYS A 486 15.74 10.22 9.66
C LYS A 486 15.78 9.59 8.26
N TRP A 487 16.65 10.07 7.38
CA TRP A 487 16.72 9.58 6.02
C TRP A 487 17.41 8.21 6.00
N SER A 488 16.82 7.28 5.27
CA SER A 488 17.41 6.01 4.91
C SER A 488 16.79 5.54 3.61
N ALA A 489 17.62 5.01 2.70
CA ALA A 489 17.17 4.40 1.45
C ALA A 489 16.17 3.24 1.66
N THR A 490 16.10 2.68 2.88
CA THR A 490 15.23 1.56 3.23
C THR A 490 14.05 1.95 4.14
N GLN A 491 13.93 3.22 4.57
CA GLN A 491 12.81 3.68 5.39
C GLN A 491 11.73 4.41 4.58
N PRO A 492 10.44 4.22 4.90
CA PRO A 492 9.34 4.71 4.07
C PRO A 492 9.11 6.22 4.13
N ILE A 493 9.53 6.90 5.21
CA ILE A 493 9.16 8.32 5.46
C ILE A 493 9.88 9.28 4.50
N TYR A 494 11.21 9.18 4.38
CA TYR A 494 12.01 10.06 3.52
C TYR A 494 12.79 9.31 2.43
N GLY A 495 12.71 7.97 2.37
CA GLY A 495 13.50 7.15 1.45
C GLY A 495 13.21 7.38 -0.03
N LYS A 496 12.09 8.05 -0.36
CA LYS A 496 11.77 8.48 -1.73
C LYS A 496 12.55 9.73 -2.18
N ILE A 497 13.10 10.50 -1.23
CA ILE A 497 13.89 11.69 -1.52
C ILE A 497 15.33 11.22 -1.77
N ALA A 498 15.94 11.63 -2.88
CA ALA A 498 17.34 11.32 -3.13
C ALA A 498 18.22 12.00 -2.07
N GLU A 499 19.15 11.27 -1.45
CA GLU A 499 20.01 11.80 -0.36
C GLU A 499 20.67 13.13 -0.74
N ASN A 500 21.23 13.18 -1.94
CA ASN A 500 21.94 14.33 -2.48
C ASN A 500 21.02 15.54 -2.72
N SER A 501 19.70 15.35 -2.84
CA SER A 501 18.77 16.47 -3.02
C SER A 501 18.29 17.10 -1.72
N ILE A 502 18.37 16.39 -0.58
CA ILE A 502 17.78 16.84 0.71
C ILE A 502 18.34 18.19 1.16
N ALA A 503 19.66 18.37 1.06
CA ALA A 503 20.32 19.62 1.47
C ALA A 503 20.65 20.57 0.31
N SER A 504 20.42 20.14 -0.95
CA SER A 504 20.88 20.86 -2.15
C SER A 504 20.37 22.30 -2.18
N GLY A 505 19.05 22.51 -2.10
CA GLY A 505 18.43 23.83 -2.11
C GLY A 505 18.89 24.73 -0.95
N LEU A 506 19.12 24.16 0.25
CA LEU A 506 19.68 24.90 1.38
C LEU A 506 21.12 25.36 1.10
N VAL A 507 21.96 24.48 0.56
CA VAL A 507 23.36 24.79 0.24
C VAL A 507 23.44 25.87 -0.84
N ASP A 508 22.63 25.76 -1.88
CA ASP A 508 22.58 26.74 -2.96
C ASP A 508 22.13 28.11 -2.45
N GLY A 509 21.09 28.13 -1.60
CA GLY A 509 20.61 29.35 -0.96
C GLY A 509 21.66 30.05 -0.10
N LEU A 510 22.41 29.29 0.69
CA LEU A 510 23.50 29.84 1.53
C LEU A 510 24.67 30.40 0.71
N ARG A 511 24.88 29.90 -0.51
CA ARG A 511 25.90 30.41 -1.46
C ARG A 511 25.43 31.63 -2.26
N GLY A 512 24.17 32.04 -2.11
CA GLY A 512 23.56 33.10 -2.91
C GLY A 512 23.18 32.66 -4.33
N ALA A 513 23.14 31.36 -4.60
CA ALA A 513 22.64 30.81 -5.85
C ALA A 513 21.10 30.71 -5.84
N PRO A 514 20.44 30.55 -7.01
CA PRO A 514 19.04 30.16 -7.07
C PRO A 514 18.80 28.90 -6.24
N TYR A 515 17.75 28.90 -5.44
CA TYR A 515 17.53 27.88 -4.41
C TYR A 515 16.11 27.31 -4.47
N THR A 516 15.95 26.14 -3.87
CA THR A 516 14.66 25.52 -3.59
C THR A 516 14.51 25.33 -2.09
N LEU A 517 13.27 25.25 -1.62
CA LEU A 517 12.97 24.87 -0.25
C LEU A 517 12.46 23.44 -0.24
N LEU A 518 13.05 22.58 0.61
CA LEU A 518 12.54 21.24 0.83
C LEU A 518 11.27 21.34 1.69
N ALA A 519 10.12 21.01 1.14
CA ALA A 519 8.84 21.15 1.85
C ALA A 519 8.75 20.26 3.10
N ASP A 520 9.27 19.02 3.03
CA ASP A 520 9.37 18.10 4.17
C ASP A 520 10.09 18.70 5.40
N ALA A 521 10.98 19.67 5.17
CA ALA A 521 11.67 20.37 6.26
C ALA A 521 10.71 21.21 7.13
N PHE A 522 9.54 21.60 6.60
CA PHE A 522 8.52 22.32 7.35
C PHE A 522 7.47 21.39 7.97
N LEU A 523 7.40 20.13 7.52
CA LEU A 523 6.38 19.14 7.89
C LEU A 523 6.91 18.06 8.85
N THR A 524 7.87 18.41 9.71
CA THR A 524 8.51 17.46 10.63
C THR A 524 7.70 17.15 11.89
N ASP A 525 6.54 17.78 12.09
CA ASP A 525 5.69 17.54 13.26
C ASP A 525 4.94 16.22 13.09
N SER A 526 4.97 15.35 14.10
CA SER A 526 4.24 14.08 14.10
C SER A 526 2.84 14.17 14.70
N ASP A 527 2.44 15.36 15.16
CA ASP A 527 1.15 15.58 15.81
C ASP A 527 0.05 15.76 14.77
N ASN A 528 -1.16 15.30 15.08
CA ASN A 528 -2.34 15.62 14.29
C ASN A 528 -2.59 17.15 14.26
N TYR A 529 -3.04 17.65 13.11
CA TYR A 529 -3.43 19.05 12.82
C TYR A 529 -4.63 19.59 13.63
N ARG A 530 -4.43 19.71 14.95
CA ARG A 530 -5.25 20.56 15.83
C ARG A 530 -4.90 22.04 15.59
N PRO A 531 -5.72 23.01 16.07
CA PRO A 531 -5.44 24.45 15.92
C PRO A 531 -4.00 24.83 16.28
N ASP A 532 -3.50 24.36 17.42
CA ASP A 532 -2.14 24.66 17.87
C ASP A 532 -1.07 24.01 16.99
N THR A 533 -1.33 22.80 16.48
CA THR A 533 -0.41 22.12 15.55
C THR A 533 -0.36 22.85 14.21
N LEU A 534 -1.52 23.26 13.67
CA LEU A 534 -1.58 24.07 12.46
C LEU A 534 -0.82 25.40 12.65
N ASN A 535 -0.98 26.06 13.80
CA ASN A 535 -0.19 27.25 14.12
C ASN A 535 1.31 26.96 14.19
N ARG A 536 1.75 25.85 14.80
CA ARG A 536 3.17 25.47 14.81
C ARG A 536 3.72 25.22 13.41
N VAL A 537 2.99 24.49 12.57
CA VAL A 537 3.39 24.14 11.21
C VAL A 537 3.45 25.39 10.34
N PHE A 538 2.41 26.23 10.36
CA PHE A 538 2.37 27.46 9.56
C PHE A 538 3.36 28.52 10.07
N LYS A 539 3.73 28.50 11.36
CA LYS A 539 4.82 29.33 11.87
C LYS A 539 6.17 29.00 11.23
N LYS A 540 6.43 27.72 10.92
CA LYS A 540 7.66 27.31 10.23
C LYS A 540 7.78 27.90 8.82
N ILE A 541 6.66 28.26 8.19
CA ILE A 541 6.60 28.96 6.89
C ILE A 541 6.24 30.45 7.01
N GLY A 542 6.33 31.02 8.22
CA GLY A 542 6.30 32.46 8.46
C GLY A 542 4.95 33.05 8.86
N PHE A 543 4.02 32.26 9.42
CA PHE A 543 2.75 32.77 9.94
C PHE A 543 2.63 32.51 11.44
N ASP A 544 2.69 33.57 12.25
CA ASP A 544 2.72 33.46 13.71
C ASP A 544 1.41 32.92 14.33
N ASP A 545 0.27 33.21 13.71
CA ASP A 545 -1.05 32.68 14.11
C ASP A 545 -1.96 32.50 12.87
N ALA A 546 -1.65 31.49 12.06
CA ALA A 546 -2.42 31.18 10.85
C ALA A 546 -3.88 30.82 11.16
N TYR A 547 -4.13 30.13 12.28
CA TYR A 547 -5.46 29.69 12.65
C TYR A 547 -6.38 30.85 13.08
N SER A 548 -5.83 31.99 13.53
CA SER A 548 -6.64 33.21 13.71
C SER A 548 -7.35 33.68 12.42
N PHE A 549 -6.75 33.41 11.26
CA PHE A 549 -7.37 33.70 9.97
C PHE A 549 -8.58 32.79 9.71
N VAL A 550 -8.47 31.51 10.08
CA VAL A 550 -9.58 30.54 10.06
C VAL A 550 -10.70 30.99 11.00
N ARG A 551 -10.38 31.38 12.24
CA ARG A 551 -11.36 31.85 13.23
C ARG A 551 -12.16 33.07 12.78
N SER A 552 -11.55 33.93 11.95
CA SER A 552 -12.14 35.20 11.54
C SER A 552 -12.76 35.17 10.14
N ALA A 553 -12.70 34.04 9.43
CA ALA A 553 -13.31 33.88 8.13
C ALA A 553 -14.85 33.90 8.23
N PRO A 554 -15.54 34.76 7.45
CA PRO A 554 -17.00 34.87 7.48
C PRO A 554 -17.72 33.53 7.30
N GLU A 555 -17.23 32.69 6.37
CA GLU A 555 -17.80 31.39 6.04
C GLU A 555 -17.65 30.39 7.19
N VAL A 556 -16.54 30.47 7.92
CA VAL A 556 -16.31 29.65 9.13
C VAL A 556 -17.21 30.12 10.28
N ILE A 557 -17.35 31.43 10.46
CA ILE A 557 -18.25 32.01 11.48
C ILE A 557 -19.71 31.65 11.16
N GLU A 558 -20.10 31.75 9.90
CA GLU A 558 -21.44 31.36 9.43
C GLU A 558 -21.67 29.87 9.61
N PHE A 559 -20.68 29.02 9.31
CA PHE A 559 -20.77 27.59 9.54
C PHE A 559 -20.96 27.28 11.05
N CYS A 560 -20.13 27.86 11.91
CA CYS A 560 -20.26 27.69 13.36
C CYS A 560 -21.60 28.18 13.91
N SER A 561 -22.10 29.32 13.44
CA SER A 561 -23.36 29.90 13.94
C SER A 561 -24.61 29.22 13.37
N SER A 562 -24.61 28.84 12.09
CA SER A 562 -25.79 28.30 11.40
C SER A 562 -25.83 26.77 11.35
N LYS A 563 -24.71 26.10 11.05
CA LYS A 563 -24.64 24.64 10.89
C LYS A 563 -24.36 23.93 12.19
N LEU A 564 -23.56 24.54 13.07
CA LEU A 564 -23.27 24.04 14.41
C LEU A 564 -24.11 24.73 15.50
N LEU A 565 -25.06 25.60 15.12
CA LEU A 565 -25.98 26.30 16.02
C LEU A 565 -25.30 27.09 17.17
N GLY A 566 -24.03 27.47 16.98
CA GLY A 566 -23.23 28.15 18.00
C GLY A 566 -22.69 27.25 19.12
N GLU A 567 -22.90 25.93 19.06
CA GLU A 567 -22.42 24.97 20.08
C GLU A 567 -20.91 24.80 20.08
N HIS A 568 -20.26 25.03 18.93
CA HIS A 568 -18.83 24.92 18.76
C HIS A 568 -18.22 26.16 18.09
N THR A 569 -17.04 26.55 18.58
CA THR A 569 -16.15 27.49 17.89
C THR A 569 -15.30 26.74 16.88
N ALA A 570 -14.64 27.45 15.96
CA ALA A 570 -13.71 26.83 15.00
C ALA A 570 -12.62 25.99 15.70
N ASP A 571 -12.11 26.46 16.84
CA ASP A 571 -11.10 25.74 17.64
C ASP A 571 -11.67 24.50 18.31
N SER A 572 -12.83 24.63 18.96
CA SER A 572 -13.42 23.48 19.66
C SER A 572 -13.92 22.43 18.69
N TYR A 573 -14.40 22.83 17.51
CA TYR A 573 -14.87 21.90 16.50
C TYR A 573 -13.73 21.16 15.80
N LEU A 574 -12.61 21.84 15.46
CA LEU A 574 -11.45 21.13 14.92
C LEU A 574 -10.87 20.15 15.95
N ASN A 575 -10.79 20.57 17.22
CA ASN A 575 -10.34 19.68 18.28
C ASN A 575 -11.25 18.47 18.48
N LYS A 576 -12.57 18.67 18.36
CA LYS A 576 -13.55 17.60 18.36
C LYS A 576 -13.32 16.66 17.18
N PHE A 577 -13.23 17.18 15.96
CA PHE A 577 -13.00 16.37 14.76
C PHE A 577 -11.74 15.50 14.88
N VAL A 578 -10.62 16.09 15.33
CA VAL A 578 -9.36 15.33 15.54
C VAL A 578 -9.48 14.35 16.71
N GLY A 579 -10.26 14.68 17.74
CA GLY A 579 -10.59 13.80 18.87
C GLY A 579 -11.36 12.56 18.39
N ASP A 580 -12.50 12.76 17.75
CA ASP A 580 -13.33 11.71 17.18
C ASP A 580 -12.54 10.82 16.20
N ARG A 581 -11.60 11.40 15.42
CA ARG A 581 -10.69 10.61 14.57
C ARG A 581 -9.75 9.72 15.38
N ASN A 582 -9.16 10.23 16.45
CA ASN A 582 -8.26 9.46 17.30
C ASN A 582 -9.00 8.33 18.00
N ASP A 583 -10.17 8.62 18.55
CA ASP A 583 -11.03 7.64 19.20
C ASP A 583 -11.42 6.55 18.18
N ALA A 584 -11.80 6.95 16.96
CA ALA A 584 -12.05 6.04 15.84
C ALA A 584 -10.83 5.19 15.43
N ALA A 585 -9.62 5.76 15.44
CA ALA A 585 -8.39 5.05 15.08
C ALA A 585 -7.92 4.07 16.18
N HIS A 586 -8.20 4.37 17.45
CA HIS A 586 -7.88 3.54 18.60
C HIS A 586 -8.99 2.53 18.96
N GLY A 587 -10.15 2.63 18.32
CA GLY A 587 -11.29 1.77 18.59
C GLY A 587 -11.95 2.04 19.94
N ASP A 588 -11.85 3.27 20.45
CA ASP A 588 -12.57 3.74 21.64
C ASP A 588 -13.86 4.44 21.21
N VAL A 589 -14.99 4.08 21.83
CA VAL A 589 -16.30 4.06 21.17
C VAL A 589 -17.41 4.72 21.99
N SER A 590 -17.05 5.57 22.94
CA SER A 590 -18.06 6.11 23.84
C SER A 590 -19.08 7.04 23.16
N GLN A 591 -18.79 7.60 21.97
CA GLN A 591 -19.71 8.47 21.21
C GLN A 591 -19.58 8.30 19.68
N ILE A 592 -20.68 8.00 19.00
CA ILE A 592 -20.76 7.92 17.53
C ILE A 592 -21.28 9.25 17.01
N ALA A 593 -20.52 9.92 16.13
CA ALA A 593 -21.02 11.08 15.42
C ALA A 593 -22.09 10.64 14.39
N ASN A 594 -23.24 11.32 14.38
CA ASN A 594 -24.30 11.01 13.43
C ASN A 594 -23.90 11.39 11.98
N VAL A 595 -24.72 11.02 10.99
CA VAL A 595 -24.46 11.30 9.57
C VAL A 595 -24.26 12.80 9.31
N ASP A 596 -24.99 13.65 10.01
CA ASP A 596 -24.87 15.10 9.87
C ASP A 596 -23.55 15.64 10.46
N ALA A 597 -23.07 15.05 11.56
CA ALA A 597 -21.76 15.35 12.12
C ALA A 597 -20.63 14.95 11.17
N ILE A 598 -20.72 13.80 10.48
CA ILE A 598 -19.74 13.40 9.46
C ILE A 598 -19.73 14.39 8.28
N LYS A 599 -20.91 14.76 7.77
CA LYS A 599 -21.03 15.78 6.72
C LYS A 599 -20.42 17.12 7.15
N ASN A 600 -20.67 17.50 8.41
CA ASN A 600 -20.11 18.73 8.97
C ASN A 600 -18.59 18.65 9.10
N TYR A 601 -17.98 17.49 9.39
CA TYR A 601 -16.52 17.32 9.34
C TYR A 601 -15.95 17.53 7.93
N VAL A 602 -16.60 16.99 6.90
CA VAL A 602 -16.20 17.21 5.51
C VAL A 602 -16.25 18.70 5.16
N LEU A 603 -17.41 19.33 5.38
CA LEU A 603 -17.60 20.74 5.06
C LEU A 603 -16.64 21.65 5.83
N PHE A 604 -16.42 21.35 7.11
CA PHE A 604 -15.51 22.12 7.93
C PHE A 604 -14.05 21.93 7.53
N ALA A 605 -13.62 20.71 7.18
CA ALA A 605 -12.27 20.45 6.68
C ALA A 605 -11.99 21.22 5.37
N ILE A 606 -12.98 21.29 4.48
CA ILE A 606 -12.92 22.10 3.25
C ILE A 606 -12.75 23.58 3.61
N LEU A 607 -13.64 24.12 4.46
CA LEU A 607 -13.60 25.53 4.86
C LEU A 607 -12.24 25.92 5.48
N VAL A 608 -11.69 25.08 6.37
CA VAL A 608 -10.38 25.31 6.98
C VAL A 608 -9.28 25.33 5.92
N SER A 609 -9.28 24.35 5.02
CA SER A 609 -8.27 24.22 3.96
C SER A 609 -8.33 25.40 2.97
N GLU A 610 -9.52 25.79 2.52
CA GLU A 610 -9.72 26.95 1.64
C GLU A 610 -9.31 28.26 2.31
N THR A 611 -9.63 28.43 3.59
CA THR A 611 -9.24 29.62 4.35
C THR A 611 -7.72 29.73 4.50
N LEU A 612 -7.03 28.63 4.77
CA LEU A 612 -5.58 28.58 4.82
C LEU A 612 -4.96 28.80 3.43
N ALA A 613 -5.53 28.23 2.38
CA ALA A 613 -5.10 28.48 1.00
C ALA A 613 -5.22 29.96 0.63
N ASN A 614 -6.32 30.62 1.03
CA ASN A 614 -6.55 32.04 0.84
C ASN A 614 -5.52 32.89 1.59
N LEU A 615 -5.16 32.50 2.82
CA LEU A 615 -4.09 33.13 3.59
C LEU A 615 -2.74 33.06 2.85
N LEU A 616 -2.35 31.86 2.42
CA LEU A 616 -1.09 31.61 1.71
C LEU A 616 -1.02 32.39 0.39
N ARG A 617 -2.08 32.32 -0.42
CA ARG A 617 -2.18 33.05 -1.69
C ARG A 617 -2.09 34.57 -1.49
N SER A 618 -2.84 35.09 -0.52
CA SER A 618 -2.83 36.53 -0.21
C SER A 618 -1.44 37.00 0.25
N SER A 619 -0.73 36.16 1.01
CA SER A 619 0.67 36.42 1.40
C SER A 619 1.61 36.42 0.19
N LEU A 620 1.53 35.41 -0.68
CA LEU A 620 2.38 35.32 -1.88
C LEU A 620 2.21 36.55 -2.78
N ILE A 621 0.97 36.99 -3.03
CA ILE A 621 0.70 38.14 -3.90
C ILE A 621 1.25 39.43 -3.28
N LYS A 622 1.01 39.66 -1.98
CA LYS A 622 1.52 40.85 -1.27
C LYS A 622 3.04 40.91 -1.26
N ASN A 623 3.69 39.79 -0.96
CA ASN A 623 5.14 39.70 -1.01
C ASN A 623 5.67 39.81 -2.45
N GLY A 624 4.91 39.32 -3.44
CA GLY A 624 5.19 39.49 -4.86
C GLY A 624 5.22 40.95 -5.28
N VAL A 625 4.24 41.75 -4.84
CA VAL A 625 4.23 43.20 -5.09
C VAL A 625 5.42 43.88 -4.42
N ALA A 626 5.67 43.57 -3.14
CA ALA A 626 6.79 44.17 -2.39
C ALA A 626 8.18 43.81 -2.97
N SER A 627 8.30 42.65 -3.61
CA SER A 627 9.54 42.17 -4.24
C SER A 627 9.67 42.55 -5.72
N GLY A 628 8.62 43.12 -6.33
CA GLY A 628 8.54 43.41 -7.76
C GLY A 628 8.24 42.21 -8.66
N ALA A 629 7.90 41.05 -8.08
CA ALA A 629 7.48 39.85 -8.81
C ALA A 629 6.01 39.89 -9.26
N ALA A 630 5.20 40.79 -8.68
CA ALA A 630 3.83 41.09 -9.12
C ALA A 630 3.66 42.61 -9.30
N LEU A 631 2.80 43.00 -10.24
CA LEU A 631 2.49 44.40 -10.52
C LEU A 631 1.19 44.79 -9.82
N GLU A 632 1.25 45.84 -9.01
CA GLU A 632 0.05 46.49 -8.46
C GLU A 632 -0.54 47.45 -9.51
N ILE A 633 -1.81 47.23 -9.85
CA ILE A 633 -2.48 47.93 -10.96
C ILE A 633 -3.23 49.18 -10.46
N GLY A 634 -3.76 49.16 -9.23
CA GLY A 634 -4.46 50.31 -8.67
C GLY A 634 -5.08 50.07 -7.30
N ASP A 635 -5.50 51.17 -6.67
CA ASP A 635 -6.19 51.19 -5.38
C ASP A 635 -7.71 51.23 -5.57
N VAL A 636 -8.44 50.40 -4.82
CA VAL A 636 -9.91 50.53 -4.74
C VAL A 636 -10.25 51.81 -3.98
N VAL A 637 -10.76 52.81 -4.68
CA VAL A 637 -11.15 54.12 -4.12
C VAL A 637 -12.63 54.20 -3.77
N HIS A 638 -13.49 53.44 -4.47
CA HIS A 638 -14.92 53.45 -4.23
C HIS A 638 -15.55 52.10 -4.56
N ARG A 639 -16.67 51.75 -3.90
CA ARG A 639 -17.48 50.56 -4.22
C ARG A 639 -18.91 51.02 -4.50
N TYR A 640 -19.39 50.74 -5.71
CA TYR A 640 -20.73 51.05 -6.18
C TYR A 640 -21.67 49.85 -5.94
N SER A 641 -22.95 49.99 -6.33
CA SER A 641 -23.91 48.87 -6.31
C SER A 641 -23.54 47.79 -7.35
N ASN A 642 -24.03 46.56 -7.15
CA ASN A 642 -23.86 45.42 -8.07
C ASN A 642 -22.39 45.01 -8.31
N ASP A 643 -21.57 44.95 -7.25
CA ASP A 643 -20.17 44.50 -7.28
C ASP A 643 -19.21 45.31 -8.17
N ILE A 644 -19.61 46.52 -8.56
CA ILE A 644 -18.75 47.44 -9.30
C ILE A 644 -17.82 48.18 -8.32
N VAL A 645 -16.51 48.14 -8.57
CA VAL A 645 -15.51 48.89 -7.81
C VAL A 645 -14.84 49.95 -8.69
N GLY A 646 -14.76 51.17 -8.16
CA GLY A 646 -13.92 52.23 -8.70
C GLY A 646 -12.48 52.02 -8.23
N VAL A 647 -11.57 51.82 -9.17
CA VAL A 647 -10.15 51.65 -8.93
C VAL A 647 -9.42 52.83 -9.53
N ARG A 648 -8.50 53.44 -8.78
CA ARG A 648 -7.58 54.46 -9.29
C ARG A 648 -6.27 53.77 -9.64
N ALA A 649 -5.87 53.83 -10.90
CA ALA A 649 -4.63 53.21 -11.35
C ALA A 649 -3.42 53.87 -10.68
N THR A 650 -2.52 53.05 -10.16
CA THR A 650 -1.27 53.49 -9.49
C THR A 650 -0.04 53.20 -10.33
N GLY A 651 -0.13 52.23 -11.26
CA GLY A 651 0.92 51.86 -12.19
C GLY A 651 0.49 51.99 -13.65
N THR A 652 1.46 51.91 -14.56
CA THR A 652 1.19 51.75 -16.00
C THR A 652 1.06 50.27 -16.31
N ALA A 653 -0.09 49.86 -16.82
CA ALA A 653 -0.37 48.45 -17.11
C ALA A 653 -1.31 48.32 -18.31
N LYS A 654 -1.02 47.39 -19.22
CA LYS A 654 -1.93 47.00 -20.29
C LYS A 654 -2.83 45.87 -19.79
N ILE A 655 -4.14 46.08 -19.87
CA ILE A 655 -5.15 45.08 -19.50
C ILE A 655 -6.02 44.68 -20.69
N PHE A 656 -6.51 43.44 -20.71
CA PHE A 656 -7.32 42.92 -21.82
C PHE A 656 -8.45 42.00 -21.35
N VAL A 657 -9.51 41.90 -22.15
CA VAL A 657 -10.64 41.00 -21.87
C VAL A 657 -10.16 39.54 -21.86
N GLY A 658 -10.55 38.79 -20.83
CA GLY A 658 -10.11 37.42 -20.54
C GLY A 658 -8.88 37.33 -19.63
N GLN A 659 -8.23 38.45 -19.31
CA GLN A 659 -7.10 38.45 -18.37
C GLN A 659 -7.57 38.15 -16.94
N GLN A 660 -6.84 37.29 -16.23
CA GLN A 660 -7.00 37.13 -14.79
C GLN A 660 -6.17 38.17 -14.04
N LEU A 661 -6.83 38.90 -13.14
CA LEU A 661 -6.23 39.78 -12.14
C LEU A 661 -6.47 39.21 -10.75
N TYR A 662 -5.86 39.83 -9.75
CA TYR A 662 -6.10 39.52 -8.35
C TYR A 662 -6.60 40.77 -7.64
N ALA A 663 -7.71 40.67 -6.91
CA ALA A 663 -8.33 41.80 -6.25
C ALA A 663 -8.71 41.46 -4.80
N GLY A 664 -8.55 42.43 -3.90
CA GLY A 664 -8.91 42.30 -2.49
C GLY A 664 -7.94 43.00 -1.55
N LYS A 665 -8.27 43.00 -0.25
CA LYS A 665 -7.47 43.68 0.79
C LYS A 665 -6.91 42.69 1.82
N LYS A 666 -7.81 41.95 2.47
CA LYS A 666 -7.45 40.90 3.43
C LYS A 666 -7.30 39.55 2.73
N ILE A 667 -8.36 39.12 2.07
CA ILE A 667 -8.42 37.99 1.14
C ILE A 667 -8.23 38.56 -0.27
N ILE A 668 -7.33 37.97 -1.06
CA ILE A 668 -7.08 38.33 -2.45
C ILE A 668 -7.52 37.19 -3.34
N GLU A 669 -8.45 37.47 -4.25
CA GLU A 669 -9.11 36.47 -5.11
C GLU A 669 -8.82 36.72 -6.59
N PRO A 670 -8.75 35.65 -7.39
CA PRO A 670 -8.66 35.80 -8.84
C PRO A 670 -9.97 36.38 -9.39
N VAL A 671 -9.86 37.38 -10.25
CA VAL A 671 -10.97 37.99 -10.98
C VAL A 671 -10.65 37.99 -12.46
N THR A 672 -11.64 37.76 -13.33
CA THR A 672 -11.43 37.76 -14.79
C THR A 672 -12.07 39.01 -15.39
N ILE A 673 -11.34 39.69 -16.27
CA ILE A 673 -11.86 40.83 -17.01
C ILE A 673 -12.84 40.33 -18.07
N VAL A 674 -14.14 40.49 -17.85
CA VAL A 674 -15.19 40.01 -18.77
C VAL A 674 -15.50 41.00 -19.90
N SER A 675 -15.27 42.29 -19.67
CA SER A 675 -15.46 43.36 -20.66
C SER A 675 -14.65 44.59 -20.27
N LEU A 676 -14.30 45.42 -21.25
CA LEU A 676 -13.64 46.72 -21.05
C LEU A 676 -14.38 47.80 -21.84
N ARG A 677 -14.49 49.00 -21.26
CA ARG A 677 -15.08 50.18 -21.91
C ARG A 677 -14.22 51.41 -21.68
N VAL A 678 -14.05 52.22 -22.72
CA VAL A 678 -13.42 53.54 -22.64
C VAL A 678 -14.45 54.58 -23.08
N GLY A 679 -14.96 55.37 -22.12
CA GLY A 679 -16.13 56.22 -22.35
C GLY A 679 -17.40 55.39 -22.60
N GLN A 680 -18.01 55.53 -23.78
CA GLN A 680 -19.18 54.75 -24.20
C GLN A 680 -18.85 53.59 -25.15
N ASN A 681 -17.58 53.42 -25.53
CA ASN A 681 -17.17 52.41 -26.51
C ASN A 681 -16.65 51.16 -25.81
N ASP A 682 -17.07 49.99 -26.28
CA ASP A 682 -16.47 48.71 -25.90
C ASP A 682 -15.03 48.64 -26.44
N SER A 683 -14.14 48.03 -25.66
CA SER A 683 -12.75 47.80 -26.03
C SER A 683 -12.33 46.37 -25.67
N THR A 684 -11.37 45.82 -26.41
CA THR A 684 -10.75 44.52 -26.11
C THR A 684 -9.52 44.65 -25.22
N GLU A 685 -8.90 45.83 -25.19
CA GLU A 685 -7.73 46.15 -24.37
C GLU A 685 -7.72 47.63 -23.96
N VAL A 686 -7.11 47.94 -22.81
CA VAL A 686 -6.94 49.30 -22.28
C VAL A 686 -5.55 49.44 -21.68
N GLU A 687 -4.92 50.59 -21.94
CA GLU A 687 -3.67 50.97 -21.31
C GLU A 687 -3.96 51.92 -20.14
N LEU A 688 -3.60 51.50 -18.93
CA LEU A 688 -3.77 52.27 -17.71
C LEU A 688 -2.56 53.19 -17.51
N ALA A 689 -2.80 54.43 -17.09
CA ALA A 689 -1.78 55.35 -16.63
C ALA A 689 -2.02 55.74 -15.16
N PRO A 690 -1.00 56.17 -14.40
CA PRO A 690 -1.20 56.61 -13.03
C PRO A 690 -2.25 57.74 -12.93
N GLY A 691 -3.27 57.56 -12.10
CA GLY A 691 -4.34 58.54 -11.87
C GLY A 691 -5.55 58.44 -12.80
N THR A 692 -5.53 57.55 -13.79
CA THR A 692 -6.73 57.11 -14.54
C THR A 692 -7.58 56.18 -13.68
#